data_AF-A0A2V8S8C5-F1
#
_entry.id   AF-A0A2V8S8C5-F1
#
_cell.length_a   1.000
_cell.length_b   1.000
_cell.length_c   1.000
_cell.angle_alpha   90.00
_cell.angle_beta   90.00
_cell.angle_gamma   90.00
#
_symmetry.space_group_name_H-M   'P 1'
#
loop_
_entity.id
_entity.type
_entity.pdbx_description
1 polymer ?
#
loop_
_entity_poly.entity_id
_entity_poly.type
_entity_poly.pdbx_seq_one_letter_code
_entity_poly.pdbx_strand_id
1 'polypeptide(L)'
;MSRTFISLLLAACLLGMSLPARPYTNQYTSNSNLIRWSSNTITIAFSTSLSSPGANIKPGTDVVGTVRRALLRWSEAANIQFVETSSAQQDVGQDGVNLITIADTPTNRNVFANGGENQARTRVFFDPNTGLISEADIVINPAVGGRSSYGFSTDGTDDTFDLEATFTHEIGHLLGLNHSGVIGATMQPRQGRNFNMSGINAPALTMRTLEDDDLAGIRALYGQRTPQTVGTLNGHVNYGAGAHVWAENAASGHVFGSAITKSDGSYEIQQLPPGQYRVGCEFLDEPVVAAEIAPNSGPFAGIGAQPAFMTVEGQTTVNPGAVTTLNLTVNTGSAPTLHPAVFGVNGLLIASPTQIAAGETARLYVGGFGVDAVTATGFSFNTPFITIDRNSYQVENNAAFGVTYPIVSFNITVADTGKFGDYSLRMQRPDTGEISYLVGGLALDPYVQYVELNPIDRNDLFVTQQYLDFLFRQPDQAGFNAWLNVLNNCSDVHNDPTCDRILVSSSFFGSPEFQLKGYFVYRFYKLAFNRLPTYAEVIPDMISVTGQTQQEVFQKRAAFANNFVQRPAFVSLYGALSNTDFVNTLMARYSLTQITTPDPQNPDGTQKVTLTNADLINGLNAGTLTRAQVVRAIADSDQVFQLEFNQAFVYMQYVGYLRRDPEPAGYQGWLNYLNTHPTDSRTMVRGFVDSAEYRSRFGQP
;
A
#
# COMPACT_ATOMS: atom_id res chain seq x y z
N MET A 1 -25.31 -57.71 42.38
CA MET A 1 -26.18 -56.52 42.19
C MET A 1 -25.26 -55.30 42.10
N SER A 2 -24.86 -54.95 40.88
CA SER A 2 -25.13 -53.65 40.21
C SER A 2 -24.01 -52.63 40.52
N ARG A 3 -22.94 -52.44 39.74
CA ARG A 3 -22.81 -52.10 38.29
C ARG A 3 -23.69 -50.93 37.84
N THR A 4 -23.40 -49.74 38.38
CA THR A 4 -23.84 -48.45 37.82
C THR A 4 -22.90 -47.36 38.32
N PHE A 5 -21.83 -47.03 37.57
CA PHE A 5 -21.11 -45.73 37.65
C PHE A 5 -20.10 -45.52 36.50
N ILE A 6 -20.35 -46.08 35.31
CA ILE A 6 -19.56 -45.78 34.10
C ILE A 6 -20.54 -45.76 32.93
N SER A 7 -21.12 -44.60 32.61
CA SER A 7 -21.83 -44.29 31.34
C SER A 7 -22.31 -42.83 31.35
N LEU A 8 -21.40 -41.86 31.30
CA LEU A 8 -21.75 -40.46 31.01
C LEU A 8 -20.51 -39.61 30.67
N LEU A 9 -19.66 -40.10 29.77
CA LEU A 9 -18.54 -39.30 29.22
C LEU A 9 -17.91 -40.00 28.00
N LEU A 10 -18.73 -40.30 26.98
CA LEU A 10 -18.23 -40.80 25.69
C LEU A 10 -19.25 -40.52 24.58
N ALA A 11 -19.54 -39.24 24.35
CA ALA A 11 -20.33 -38.78 23.19
C ALA A 11 -19.98 -37.34 22.77
N ALA A 12 -18.74 -36.89 22.98
CA ALA A 12 -18.33 -35.52 22.60
C ALA A 12 -16.84 -35.42 22.28
N CYS A 13 -16.34 -36.23 21.34
CA CYS A 13 -15.03 -36.02 20.71
C CYS A 13 -15.07 -36.52 19.25
N LEU A 14 -15.93 -35.92 18.45
CA LEU A 14 -15.79 -35.82 16.99
C LEU A 14 -16.14 -34.38 16.60
N LEU A 15 -15.40 -33.43 17.19
CA LEU A 15 -15.24 -32.11 16.58
C LEU A 15 -14.32 -32.34 15.38
N GLY A 16 -14.92 -32.50 14.20
CA GLY A 16 -14.20 -32.31 12.96
C GLY A 16 -13.53 -30.94 13.03
N MET A 17 -12.22 -30.91 12.87
CA MET A 17 -11.49 -29.66 12.66
C MET A 17 -11.97 -29.11 11.31
N SER A 18 -12.99 -28.25 11.33
CA SER A 18 -13.21 -27.34 10.21
C SER A 18 -12.04 -26.37 10.23
N LEU A 19 -11.17 -26.49 9.23
CA LEU A 19 -10.16 -25.47 8.97
C LEU A 19 -10.89 -24.13 8.80
N PRO A 20 -10.50 -23.07 9.52
CA PRO A 20 -11.17 -21.78 9.39
C PRO A 20 -11.11 -21.32 7.93
N ALA A 21 -12.28 -21.09 7.35
CA ALA A 21 -12.41 -20.53 6.03
C ALA A 21 -12.08 -19.04 6.08
N ARG A 22 -10.99 -18.62 5.43
CA ARG A 22 -10.48 -17.24 5.46
C ARG A 22 -10.87 -16.44 4.20
N PRO A 23 -10.97 -15.09 4.27
CA PRO A 23 -11.84 -14.22 3.46
C PRO A 23 -11.20 -13.67 2.19
N TYR A 24 -11.91 -12.81 1.43
CA TYR A 24 -11.60 -12.30 0.07
C TYR A 24 -11.27 -13.44 -0.91
N THR A 25 -11.26 -13.20 -2.21
CA THR A 25 -10.82 -14.29 -3.10
C THR A 25 -9.31 -14.41 -2.94
N ASN A 26 -8.87 -15.21 -1.97
CA ASN A 26 -7.50 -15.66 -1.86
C ASN A 26 -7.21 -16.72 -2.93
N GLN A 27 -5.95 -16.84 -3.32
CA GLN A 27 -5.50 -18.01 -4.05
C GLN A 27 -5.38 -19.21 -3.09
N TYR A 28 -5.86 -20.36 -3.54
CA TYR A 28 -5.79 -21.62 -2.81
C TYR A 28 -5.23 -22.72 -3.70
N THR A 29 -4.48 -23.62 -3.07
CA THR A 29 -4.15 -24.92 -3.65
C THR A 29 -5.43 -25.76 -3.81
N SER A 30 -5.37 -26.80 -4.62
CA SER A 30 -6.46 -27.79 -4.75
C SER A 30 -6.81 -28.49 -3.42
N ASN A 31 -5.87 -28.49 -2.46
CA ASN A 31 -6.04 -29.04 -1.12
C ASN A 31 -6.47 -27.97 -0.08
N SER A 32 -6.91 -26.79 -0.54
CA SER A 32 -7.43 -25.70 0.30
C SER A 32 -6.41 -25.01 1.23
N ASN A 33 -5.11 -25.19 0.97
CA ASN A 33 -4.07 -24.34 1.58
C ASN A 33 -3.98 -22.99 0.87
N LEU A 34 -3.76 -21.92 1.63
CA LEU A 34 -3.59 -20.56 1.11
C LEU A 34 -2.27 -20.43 0.34
N ILE A 35 -2.34 -19.81 -0.83
CA ILE A 35 -1.17 -19.46 -1.62
C ILE A 35 -0.63 -18.11 -1.13
N ARG A 36 0.56 -18.12 -0.52
CA ARG A 36 1.22 -16.91 0.01
C ARG A 36 2.72 -17.08 0.15
N TRP A 37 3.45 -15.98 0.25
CA TRP A 37 4.86 -16.00 0.60
C TRP A 37 5.08 -16.49 2.04
N SER A 38 6.17 -17.24 2.24
CA SER A 38 6.62 -17.68 3.56
C SER A 38 7.23 -16.53 4.37
N SER A 39 7.80 -15.54 3.69
CA SER A 39 8.41 -14.34 4.25
C SER A 39 7.61 -13.10 3.87
N ASN A 40 7.59 -12.11 4.76
CA ASN A 40 7.02 -10.79 4.47
C ASN A 40 8.02 -9.89 3.73
N THR A 41 9.29 -10.28 3.63
CA THR A 41 10.29 -9.65 2.77
C THR A 41 10.44 -10.47 1.49
N ILE A 42 10.14 -9.87 0.35
CA ILE A 42 10.09 -10.51 -0.97
C ILE A 42 11.09 -9.80 -1.87
N THR A 43 12.05 -10.55 -2.43
CA THR A 43 12.99 -10.02 -3.42
C THR A 43 12.36 -10.08 -4.81
N ILE A 44 12.35 -8.96 -5.53
CA ILE A 44 11.83 -8.84 -6.89
C ILE A 44 12.94 -8.36 -7.81
N ALA A 45 13.07 -8.98 -8.99
CA ALA A 45 14.03 -8.62 -10.00
C ALA A 45 13.35 -7.86 -11.14
N PHE A 46 13.88 -6.69 -11.46
CA PHE A 46 13.48 -5.94 -12.65
C PHE A 46 14.28 -6.41 -13.85
N SER A 47 13.59 -6.91 -14.86
CA SER A 47 14.18 -7.19 -16.16
C SER A 47 14.79 -5.92 -16.76
N THR A 48 15.92 -6.05 -17.46
CA THR A 48 16.48 -4.94 -18.24
C THR A 48 15.53 -4.38 -19.29
N SER A 49 14.47 -5.11 -19.67
CA SER A 49 13.42 -4.59 -20.56
C SER A 49 12.68 -3.37 -19.99
N LEU A 50 12.59 -3.23 -18.66
CA LEU A 50 11.90 -2.10 -18.03
C LEU A 50 12.62 -0.76 -18.29
N SER A 51 13.93 -0.80 -18.49
CA SER A 51 14.75 0.39 -18.80
C SER A 51 14.83 0.69 -20.30
N SER A 52 14.38 -0.23 -21.16
CA SER A 52 14.31 -0.04 -22.60
C SER A 52 12.98 -0.60 -23.14
N PRO A 53 11.86 0.11 -22.88
CA PRO A 53 10.54 -0.38 -23.23
C PRO A 53 10.34 -0.59 -24.74
N GLY A 54 9.57 -1.62 -25.10
CA GLY A 54 9.19 -1.91 -26.47
C GLY A 54 8.12 -0.96 -27.02
N ALA A 55 7.76 -1.16 -28.30
CA ALA A 55 6.83 -0.29 -29.02
C ALA A 55 5.38 -0.30 -28.47
N ASN A 56 5.02 -1.31 -27.67
CA ASN A 56 3.72 -1.38 -27.01
C ASN A 56 3.57 -0.39 -25.84
N ILE A 57 4.68 0.16 -25.33
CA ILE A 57 4.68 1.18 -24.28
C ILE A 57 4.87 2.55 -24.92
N LYS A 58 4.04 3.54 -24.54
CA LYS A 58 4.17 4.91 -25.04
C LYS A 58 5.57 5.47 -24.73
N PRO A 59 6.29 6.07 -25.70
CA PRO A 59 7.56 6.74 -25.47
C PRO A 59 7.49 7.79 -24.35
N GLY A 60 8.50 7.81 -23.48
CA GLY A 60 8.55 8.71 -22.31
C GLY A 60 7.85 8.17 -21.05
N THR A 61 7.20 7.00 -21.12
CA THR A 61 6.65 6.34 -19.93
C THR A 61 7.76 5.91 -18.98
N ASP A 62 7.68 6.34 -17.72
CA ASP A 62 8.56 5.88 -16.64
C ASP A 62 8.11 4.51 -16.12
N VAL A 63 8.50 3.45 -16.82
CA VAL A 63 8.10 2.07 -16.46
C VAL A 63 8.66 1.66 -15.10
N VAL A 64 9.93 1.96 -14.81
CA VAL A 64 10.56 1.56 -13.54
C VAL A 64 9.90 2.26 -12.36
N GLY A 65 9.70 3.58 -12.41
CA GLY A 65 9.01 4.27 -11.33
C GLY A 65 7.56 3.83 -11.18
N THR A 66 6.90 3.44 -12.28
CA THR A 66 5.55 2.87 -12.24
C THR A 66 5.48 1.57 -11.44
N VAL A 67 6.39 0.61 -11.72
CA VAL A 67 6.47 -0.63 -10.94
C VAL A 67 6.78 -0.34 -9.47
N ARG A 68 7.69 0.59 -9.19
CA ARG A 68 8.03 1.00 -7.82
C ARG A 68 6.85 1.56 -7.05
N ARG A 69 6.04 2.43 -7.66
CA ARG A 69 4.83 2.97 -7.04
C ARG A 69 3.83 1.87 -6.73
N ALA A 70 3.63 0.94 -7.66
CA ALA A 70 2.75 -0.22 -7.45
C ALA A 70 3.24 -1.12 -6.29
N LEU A 71 4.53 -1.45 -6.22
CA LEU A 71 5.12 -2.21 -5.10
C LEU A 71 5.01 -1.45 -3.76
N LEU A 72 5.21 -0.13 -3.79
CA LEU A 72 5.10 0.72 -2.60
C LEU A 72 3.69 0.68 -2.03
N ARG A 73 2.64 0.76 -2.86
CA ARG A 73 1.23 0.72 -2.42
C ARG A 73 0.93 -0.51 -1.59
N TRP A 74 1.32 -1.69 -2.08
CA TRP A 74 1.13 -2.94 -1.35
C TRP A 74 1.96 -2.99 -0.06
N SER A 75 3.18 -2.44 -0.08
CA SER A 75 4.03 -2.33 1.12
C SER A 75 3.48 -1.36 2.16
N GLU A 76 2.73 -0.34 1.75
CA GLU A 76 2.06 0.60 2.65
C GLU A 76 0.77 0.01 3.23
N ALA A 77 0.06 -0.80 2.45
CA ALA A 77 -1.20 -1.43 2.85
C ALA A 77 -1.03 -2.55 3.89
N ALA A 78 0.02 -3.36 3.79
CA ALA A 78 0.24 -4.54 4.62
C ALA A 78 1.66 -4.62 5.18
N ASN A 79 1.89 -5.55 6.11
CA ASN A 79 3.21 -5.84 6.65
C ASN A 79 4.07 -6.62 5.62
N ILE A 80 4.37 -5.99 4.49
CA ILE A 80 5.16 -6.55 3.38
C ILE A 80 6.26 -5.57 3.04
N GLN A 81 7.42 -6.09 2.62
CA GLN A 81 8.54 -5.31 2.14
C GLN A 81 9.11 -5.94 0.87
N PHE A 82 9.25 -5.14 -0.18
CA PHE A 82 9.98 -5.54 -1.38
C PHE A 82 11.45 -5.15 -1.32
N VAL A 83 12.31 -6.04 -1.80
CA VAL A 83 13.72 -5.78 -2.06
C VAL A 83 13.95 -5.84 -3.56
N GLU A 84 14.22 -4.70 -4.17
CA GLU A 84 14.44 -4.60 -5.62
C GLU A 84 15.85 -5.05 -5.99
N THR A 85 15.95 -5.81 -7.07
CA THR A 85 17.19 -6.21 -7.73
C THR A 85 17.05 -6.05 -9.24
N SER A 86 18.13 -6.21 -10.01
CA SER A 86 18.09 -6.23 -11.47
C SER A 86 18.43 -7.61 -12.02
N SER A 87 17.85 -7.97 -13.15
CA SER A 87 18.13 -9.22 -13.85
C SER A 87 18.23 -9.00 -15.36
N ALA A 88 19.14 -9.73 -16.00
CA ALA A 88 19.23 -9.79 -17.46
C ALA A 88 18.15 -10.72 -18.07
N GLN A 89 17.45 -11.51 -17.25
CA GLN A 89 16.36 -12.35 -17.71
C GLN A 89 15.23 -11.51 -18.29
N GLN A 90 14.64 -12.03 -19.37
CA GLN A 90 13.56 -11.38 -20.12
C GLN A 90 12.27 -12.19 -20.09
N ASP A 91 12.40 -13.52 -20.03
CA ASP A 91 11.30 -14.47 -20.15
C ASP A 91 10.79 -14.87 -18.77
N VAL A 92 9.46 -14.98 -18.64
CA VAL A 92 8.86 -15.58 -17.45
C VAL A 92 9.09 -17.10 -17.43
N GLY A 93 9.44 -17.65 -16.28
CA GLY A 93 9.94 -19.00 -16.11
C GLY A 93 9.72 -19.52 -14.69
N GLN A 94 10.21 -20.74 -14.43
CA GLN A 94 10.43 -21.21 -13.07
C GLN A 94 11.94 -21.43 -12.91
N ASP A 95 12.68 -20.34 -12.72
CA ASP A 95 14.14 -20.29 -12.76
C ASP A 95 14.79 -19.77 -11.46
N GLY A 96 13.97 -19.54 -10.42
CA GLY A 96 14.38 -19.03 -9.13
C GLY A 96 14.49 -17.50 -9.06
N VAL A 97 14.03 -16.78 -10.09
CA VAL A 97 14.01 -15.31 -10.13
C VAL A 97 12.57 -14.82 -10.12
N ASN A 98 12.19 -14.01 -9.13
CA ASN A 98 10.89 -13.36 -9.14
C ASN A 98 10.92 -12.16 -10.10
N LEU A 99 10.54 -12.37 -11.35
CA LEU A 99 10.81 -11.44 -12.44
C LEU A 99 9.61 -10.53 -12.74
N ILE A 100 9.86 -9.22 -12.88
CA ILE A 100 8.93 -8.31 -13.57
C ILE A 100 9.53 -7.98 -14.93
N THR A 101 8.80 -8.27 -16.00
CA THR A 101 9.25 -8.08 -17.38
C THR A 101 8.19 -7.43 -18.28
N ILE A 102 8.67 -6.68 -19.26
CA ILE A 102 7.88 -6.12 -20.37
C ILE A 102 8.46 -6.54 -21.73
N ALA A 103 9.32 -7.56 -21.72
CA ALA A 103 10.09 -7.95 -22.89
C ALA A 103 9.21 -8.59 -23.97
N ASP A 104 9.38 -8.12 -25.20
CA ASP A 104 8.73 -8.75 -26.37
C ASP A 104 9.54 -9.95 -26.87
N THR A 105 9.27 -11.12 -26.30
CA THR A 105 9.90 -12.38 -26.70
C THR A 105 8.85 -13.38 -27.18
N PRO A 106 9.23 -14.40 -27.97
CA PRO A 106 8.32 -15.49 -28.32
C PRO A 106 7.73 -16.19 -27.08
N THR A 107 8.53 -16.39 -26.03
CA THR A 107 8.09 -16.99 -24.77
C THR A 107 6.99 -16.15 -24.13
N ASN A 108 7.22 -14.84 -23.95
CA ASN A 108 6.27 -13.94 -23.31
C ASN A 108 4.98 -13.77 -24.15
N ARG A 109 5.08 -13.70 -25.48
CA ARG A 109 3.88 -13.68 -26.36
C ARG A 109 3.04 -14.95 -26.21
N ASN A 110 3.67 -16.11 -26.08
CA ASN A 110 2.97 -17.39 -25.96
C ASN A 110 2.17 -17.50 -24.65
N VAL A 111 2.55 -16.76 -23.60
CA VAL A 111 1.79 -16.69 -22.33
C VAL A 111 0.34 -16.22 -22.58
N PHE A 112 0.09 -15.45 -23.63
CA PHE A 112 -1.22 -14.88 -23.98
C PHE A 112 -1.94 -15.61 -25.13
N ALA A 113 -1.37 -16.68 -25.69
CA ALA A 113 -1.88 -17.32 -26.92
C ALA A 113 -3.26 -18.01 -26.76
N ASN A 114 -3.66 -18.33 -25.52
CA ASN A 114 -4.88 -19.13 -25.24
C ASN A 114 -6.12 -18.28 -24.88
N GLY A 115 -6.08 -16.94 -25.08
CA GLY A 115 -7.15 -16.03 -24.67
C GLY A 115 -7.24 -15.82 -23.15
N GLY A 116 -8.11 -14.91 -22.71
CA GLY A 116 -8.26 -14.47 -21.30
C GLY A 116 -7.89 -12.99 -21.12
N GLU A 117 -7.41 -12.62 -19.92
CA GLU A 117 -6.78 -11.32 -19.68
C GLU A 117 -5.60 -11.13 -20.62
N ASN A 118 -5.62 -9.99 -21.29
CA ASN A 118 -4.71 -9.68 -22.39
C ASN A 118 -3.75 -8.55 -22.02
N GLN A 119 -3.87 -7.94 -20.84
CA GLN A 119 -3.07 -6.79 -20.42
C GLN A 119 -1.74 -7.28 -19.84
N ALA A 120 -1.80 -8.19 -18.88
CA ALA A 120 -0.65 -8.77 -18.23
C ALA A 120 -1.02 -10.13 -17.65
N ARG A 121 -0.02 -10.87 -17.17
CA ARG A 121 -0.19 -12.13 -16.45
C ARG A 121 0.83 -12.26 -15.35
N THR A 122 0.36 -12.78 -14.22
CA THR A 122 1.20 -13.22 -13.13
C THR A 122 1.24 -14.74 -13.06
N ARG A 123 2.45 -15.30 -13.06
CA ARG A 123 2.71 -16.74 -12.89
C ARG A 123 3.24 -16.98 -11.50
N VAL A 124 2.48 -17.69 -10.67
CA VAL A 124 2.88 -18.01 -9.29
C VAL A 124 3.23 -19.49 -9.19
N PHE A 125 4.43 -19.78 -8.70
CA PHE A 125 4.92 -21.14 -8.44
C PHE A 125 4.94 -21.38 -6.93
N PHE A 126 4.29 -22.45 -6.51
CA PHE A 126 4.08 -22.75 -5.09
C PHE A 126 4.09 -24.25 -4.82
N ASP A 127 4.34 -24.63 -3.57
CA ASP A 127 4.18 -26.01 -3.11
C ASP A 127 2.68 -26.35 -2.95
N PRO A 128 2.14 -27.35 -3.67
CA PRO A 128 0.72 -27.69 -3.62
C PRO A 128 0.24 -28.24 -2.26
N ASN A 129 1.15 -28.69 -1.39
CA ASN A 129 0.81 -29.23 -0.08
C ASN A 129 0.78 -28.17 1.02
N THR A 130 1.53 -27.08 0.86
CA THR A 130 1.65 -26.01 1.87
C THR A 130 1.07 -24.68 1.41
N GLY A 131 0.98 -24.48 0.09
CA GLY A 131 0.62 -23.20 -0.54
C GLY A 131 1.73 -22.16 -0.50
N LEU A 132 2.94 -22.50 -0.03
CA LEU A 132 4.02 -21.53 0.05
C LEU A 132 4.56 -21.20 -1.35
N ILE A 133 4.55 -19.91 -1.70
CA ILE A 133 5.12 -19.40 -2.95
C ILE A 133 6.64 -19.53 -2.89
N SER A 134 7.21 -20.13 -3.93
CA SER A 134 8.66 -20.22 -4.15
C SER A 134 9.16 -19.19 -5.16
N GLU A 135 8.32 -18.86 -6.14
CA GLU A 135 8.67 -17.95 -7.23
C GLU A 135 7.42 -17.30 -7.80
N ALA A 136 7.51 -16.05 -8.27
CA ALA A 136 6.44 -15.43 -9.03
C ALA A 136 6.94 -14.41 -10.06
N ASP A 137 6.35 -14.48 -11.24
CA ASP A 137 6.72 -13.66 -12.40
C ASP A 137 5.54 -12.84 -12.92
N ILE A 138 5.78 -11.59 -13.28
CA ILE A 138 4.82 -10.70 -13.92
C ILE A 138 5.31 -10.36 -15.32
N VAL A 139 4.46 -10.60 -16.33
CA VAL A 139 4.70 -10.17 -17.71
C VAL A 139 3.58 -9.24 -18.18
N ILE A 140 3.96 -8.05 -18.63
CA ILE A 140 3.06 -7.16 -19.38
C ILE A 140 2.99 -7.67 -20.82
N ASN A 141 1.79 -7.76 -21.39
CA ASN A 141 1.61 -8.30 -22.73
C ASN A 141 2.29 -7.41 -23.79
N PRO A 142 3.32 -7.92 -24.48
CA PRO A 142 4.04 -7.13 -25.47
C PRO A 142 3.26 -6.93 -26.78
N ALA A 143 2.19 -7.69 -27.01
CA ALA A 143 1.42 -7.69 -28.25
C ALA A 143 0.16 -6.80 -28.21
N VAL A 144 -0.08 -6.07 -27.11
CA VAL A 144 -1.23 -5.18 -27.01
C VAL A 144 -0.97 -3.89 -27.79
N GLY A 145 -1.90 -3.56 -28.68
CA GLY A 145 -1.99 -2.25 -29.33
C GLY A 145 -3.29 -1.53 -29.00
N GLY A 146 -3.42 -0.32 -29.54
CA GLY A 146 -4.60 0.54 -29.48
C GLY A 146 -4.63 1.48 -30.69
N ARG A 147 -5.67 2.30 -30.80
CA ARG A 147 -5.82 3.35 -31.83
C ARG A 147 -4.65 4.33 -31.83
N SER A 148 -4.04 4.57 -30.67
CA SER A 148 -2.86 5.41 -30.48
C SER A 148 -1.54 4.74 -30.90
N SER A 149 -1.58 3.53 -31.49
CA SER A 149 -0.43 2.67 -31.82
C SER A 149 0.31 2.06 -30.62
N TYR A 150 -0.02 2.48 -29.40
CA TYR A 150 0.52 1.94 -28.15
C TYR A 150 -0.51 1.06 -27.45
N GLY A 151 -0.04 0.11 -26.65
CA GLY A 151 -0.88 -0.68 -25.75
C GLY A 151 -1.04 -0.04 -24.38
N PHE A 152 0.00 0.61 -23.86
CA PHE A 152 0.08 1.11 -22.49
C PHE A 152 0.60 2.54 -22.39
N SER A 153 0.10 3.28 -21.42
CA SER A 153 0.68 4.55 -20.96
C SER A 153 0.41 4.79 -19.47
N THR A 154 0.89 5.90 -18.93
CA THR A 154 0.66 6.31 -17.52
C THR A 154 0.03 7.69 -17.40
N ASP A 155 -0.43 8.26 -18.52
CA ASP A 155 -0.85 9.66 -18.64
C ASP A 155 -2.28 9.81 -19.19
N GLY A 156 -3.04 8.72 -19.26
CA GLY A 156 -4.39 8.74 -19.80
C GLY A 156 -4.48 8.89 -21.32
N THR A 157 -3.40 8.61 -22.07
CA THR A 157 -3.42 8.61 -23.54
C THR A 157 -4.56 7.77 -24.09
N ASP A 158 -5.29 8.28 -25.09
CA ASP A 158 -6.46 7.58 -25.65
C ASP A 158 -6.11 6.16 -26.11
N ASP A 159 -7.05 5.26 -25.82
CA ASP A 159 -7.04 3.84 -26.18
C ASP A 159 -5.83 3.04 -25.67
N THR A 160 -5.17 3.49 -24.60
CA THR A 160 -4.15 2.69 -23.89
C THR A 160 -4.72 2.09 -22.61
N PHE A 161 -4.16 0.99 -22.14
CA PHE A 161 -4.30 0.58 -20.74
C PHE A 161 -3.37 1.42 -19.85
N ASP A 162 -3.80 1.65 -18.62
CA ASP A 162 -2.94 2.30 -17.65
C ASP A 162 -1.93 1.31 -17.06
N LEU A 163 -0.64 1.55 -17.31
CA LEU A 163 0.43 0.63 -16.94
C LEU A 163 0.58 0.50 -15.42
N GLU A 164 0.29 1.57 -14.66
CA GLU A 164 0.40 1.57 -13.21
C GLU A 164 -0.70 0.75 -12.56
N ALA A 165 -1.94 0.93 -13.02
CA ALA A 165 -3.05 0.09 -12.64
C ALA A 165 -2.78 -1.39 -12.97
N THR A 166 -2.26 -1.69 -14.17
CA THR A 166 -1.92 -3.07 -14.54
C THR A 166 -0.88 -3.65 -13.58
N PHE A 167 0.23 -2.96 -13.30
CA PHE A 167 1.21 -3.47 -12.33
C PHE A 167 0.63 -3.63 -10.92
N THR A 168 -0.22 -2.70 -10.49
CA THR A 168 -0.80 -2.74 -9.14
C THR A 168 -1.69 -3.99 -8.98
N HIS A 169 -2.50 -4.30 -9.99
CA HIS A 169 -3.30 -5.52 -10.08
C HIS A 169 -2.43 -6.79 -10.07
N GLU A 170 -1.45 -6.89 -10.98
CA GLU A 170 -0.60 -8.08 -11.11
C GLU A 170 0.21 -8.36 -9.83
N ILE A 171 0.66 -7.32 -9.13
CA ILE A 171 1.35 -7.49 -7.85
C ILE A 171 0.39 -8.08 -6.79
N GLY A 172 -0.90 -7.80 -6.85
CA GLY A 172 -1.88 -8.47 -5.99
C GLY A 172 -1.90 -9.99 -6.19
N HIS A 173 -1.84 -10.47 -7.45
CA HIS A 173 -1.67 -11.89 -7.74
C HIS A 173 -0.33 -12.46 -7.26
N LEU A 174 0.75 -11.71 -7.45
CA LEU A 174 2.09 -12.09 -6.96
C LEU A 174 2.08 -12.30 -5.44
N LEU A 175 1.22 -11.56 -4.74
CA LEU A 175 1.04 -11.64 -3.30
C LEU A 175 0.03 -12.72 -2.87
N GLY A 176 -0.68 -13.38 -3.80
CA GLY A 176 -1.61 -14.46 -3.51
C GLY A 176 -3.09 -14.07 -3.49
N LEU A 177 -3.45 -12.90 -4.02
CA LEU A 177 -4.85 -12.51 -4.21
C LEU A 177 -5.39 -13.09 -5.54
N ASN A 178 -6.67 -13.46 -5.56
CA ASN A 178 -7.48 -13.71 -6.75
C ASN A 178 -8.34 -12.47 -7.03
N HIS A 179 -9.17 -12.52 -8.07
CA HIS A 179 -10.03 -11.41 -8.42
C HIS A 179 -11.14 -11.14 -7.39
N SER A 180 -11.50 -9.87 -7.31
CA SER A 180 -12.62 -9.36 -6.53
C SER A 180 -13.91 -9.32 -7.36
N GLY A 181 -15.04 -9.51 -6.68
CA GLY A 181 -16.37 -9.23 -7.23
C GLY A 181 -16.76 -7.75 -7.11
N VAL A 182 -15.98 -6.94 -6.40
CA VAL A 182 -16.20 -5.50 -6.26
C VAL A 182 -15.64 -4.80 -7.50
N ILE A 183 -16.49 -4.05 -8.21
CA ILE A 183 -16.15 -3.39 -9.47
C ILE A 183 -15.03 -2.34 -9.26
N GLY A 184 -15.05 -1.63 -8.14
CA GLY A 184 -14.05 -0.60 -7.82
C GLY A 184 -12.68 -1.13 -7.42
N ALA A 185 -12.59 -2.39 -6.96
CA ALA A 185 -11.35 -2.96 -6.44
C ALA A 185 -10.23 -2.98 -7.49
N THR A 186 -8.99 -2.80 -7.05
CA THR A 186 -7.80 -3.04 -7.88
C THR A 186 -7.79 -4.48 -8.38
N MET A 187 -8.25 -5.45 -7.58
CA MET A 187 -8.32 -6.85 -7.99
C MET A 187 -9.55 -7.21 -8.85
N GLN A 188 -10.32 -6.26 -9.37
CA GLN A 188 -11.34 -6.55 -10.38
C GLN A 188 -10.72 -7.22 -11.63
N PRO A 189 -11.39 -8.21 -12.26
CA PRO A 189 -10.85 -8.95 -13.42
C PRO A 189 -10.76 -8.14 -14.74
N ARG A 190 -11.44 -6.99 -14.82
CA ARG A 190 -11.56 -6.20 -16.06
C ARG A 190 -10.95 -4.82 -15.89
N GLN A 191 -9.84 -4.55 -16.59
CA GLN A 191 -9.27 -3.22 -16.69
C GLN A 191 -9.82 -2.47 -17.90
N GLY A 192 -10.34 -1.25 -17.69
CA GLY A 192 -10.75 -0.34 -18.76
C GLY A 192 -9.57 0.25 -19.54
N ARG A 193 -9.83 0.75 -20.76
CA ARG A 193 -8.88 1.59 -21.50
C ARG A 193 -9.15 3.06 -21.22
N ASN A 194 -8.09 3.86 -21.26
CA ASN A 194 -8.18 5.30 -21.26
C ASN A 194 -9.01 5.79 -22.45
N PHE A 195 -9.97 6.68 -22.20
CA PHE A 195 -10.79 7.27 -23.23
C PHE A 195 -10.63 8.78 -23.24
N ASN A 196 -10.13 9.33 -24.34
CA ASN A 196 -9.99 10.76 -24.55
C ASN A 196 -10.34 11.10 -26.00
N MET A 197 -11.63 11.33 -26.25
CA MET A 197 -12.17 11.65 -27.56
C MET A 197 -13.32 12.65 -27.48
N SER A 198 -13.40 13.55 -28.47
CA SER A 198 -14.55 14.44 -28.70
C SER A 198 -15.00 15.28 -27.48
N GLY A 199 -14.06 15.68 -26.62
CA GLY A 199 -14.34 16.49 -25.42
C GLY A 199 -14.79 15.68 -24.20
N ILE A 200 -14.86 14.35 -24.31
CA ILE A 200 -15.04 13.44 -23.17
C ILE A 200 -13.67 12.89 -22.80
N ASN A 201 -13.28 13.10 -21.54
CA ASN A 201 -12.01 12.66 -21.00
C ASN A 201 -12.30 11.80 -19.76
N ALA A 202 -12.04 10.50 -19.87
CA ALA A 202 -12.39 9.48 -18.89
C ALA A 202 -11.26 8.44 -18.82
N PRO A 203 -10.23 8.70 -18.00
CA PRO A 203 -9.05 7.85 -17.92
C PRO A 203 -9.35 6.68 -16.97
N ALA A 204 -8.90 5.47 -17.32
CA ALA A 204 -9.18 4.25 -16.58
C ALA A 204 -8.09 3.99 -15.53
N LEU A 205 -7.97 4.90 -14.56
CA LEU A 205 -6.83 4.95 -13.61
C LEU A 205 -7.20 4.50 -12.19
N THR A 206 -8.47 4.24 -11.91
CA THR A 206 -8.99 3.90 -10.56
C THR A 206 -8.28 2.68 -9.94
N MET A 207 -7.82 1.73 -10.74
CA MET A 207 -7.09 0.55 -10.26
C MET A 207 -5.62 0.85 -9.90
N ARG A 208 -5.22 2.13 -9.86
CA ARG A 208 -3.94 2.54 -9.27
C ARG A 208 -4.00 2.51 -7.75
N THR A 209 -5.16 2.71 -7.13
CA THR A 209 -5.31 2.77 -5.67
C THR A 209 -5.86 1.46 -5.12
N LEU A 210 -5.36 1.06 -3.95
CA LEU A 210 -5.92 -0.09 -3.25
C LEU A 210 -7.20 0.33 -2.54
N GLU A 211 -8.29 -0.32 -2.89
CA GLU A 211 -9.60 -0.08 -2.28
C GLU A 211 -9.76 -0.91 -1.00
N ASP A 212 -10.77 -0.61 -0.20
CA ASP A 212 -10.93 -1.25 1.12
C ASP A 212 -11.03 -2.78 1.02
N ASP A 213 -11.59 -3.32 -0.06
CA ASP A 213 -11.59 -4.76 -0.36
C ASP A 213 -10.17 -5.33 -0.56
N ASP A 214 -9.34 -4.65 -1.36
CA ASP A 214 -7.95 -5.04 -1.59
C ASP A 214 -7.14 -4.96 -0.30
N LEU A 215 -7.37 -3.90 0.49
CA LEU A 215 -6.73 -3.67 1.79
C LEU A 215 -7.09 -4.77 2.79
N ALA A 216 -8.39 -5.09 2.92
CA ALA A 216 -8.86 -6.19 3.76
C ALA A 216 -8.20 -7.50 3.33
N GLY A 217 -8.06 -7.69 2.02
CA GLY A 217 -7.38 -8.80 1.41
C GLY A 217 -5.94 -8.98 1.85
N ILE A 218 -5.10 -8.04 1.46
CA ILE A 218 -3.67 -8.18 1.69
C ILE A 218 -3.31 -8.23 3.18
N ARG A 219 -4.06 -7.51 4.03
CA ARG A 219 -3.84 -7.48 5.49
C ARG A 219 -4.21 -8.78 6.17
N ALA A 220 -5.15 -9.55 5.63
CA ALA A 220 -5.46 -10.87 6.17
C ALA A 220 -4.44 -11.95 5.74
N LEU A 221 -3.75 -11.77 4.61
CA LEU A 221 -2.61 -12.63 4.25
C LEU A 221 -1.37 -12.30 5.08
N TYR A 222 -0.98 -11.03 5.18
CA TYR A 222 0.35 -10.64 5.66
C TYR A 222 0.34 -9.85 6.98
N GLY A 223 -0.84 -9.51 7.49
CA GLY A 223 -1.01 -8.65 8.64
C GLY A 223 -0.96 -7.16 8.27
N GLN A 224 -1.43 -6.33 9.19
CA GLN A 224 -1.33 -4.88 9.06
C GLN A 224 0.08 -4.41 9.40
N ARG A 225 0.57 -3.42 8.64
CA ARG A 225 1.85 -2.77 8.94
C ARG A 225 1.83 -2.04 10.29
N THR A 226 0.71 -1.38 10.56
CA THR A 226 0.41 -0.76 11.85
C THR A 226 -0.84 -1.43 12.41
N PRO A 227 -0.75 -2.16 13.54
CA PRO A 227 -1.90 -2.83 14.12
C PRO A 227 -3.03 -1.86 14.49
N GLN A 228 -4.21 -2.15 13.98
CA GLN A 228 -5.50 -1.52 14.26
C GLN A 228 -6.48 -2.60 14.71
N THR A 229 -7.36 -2.24 15.64
CA THR A 229 -8.38 -3.17 16.11
C THR A 229 -9.49 -3.30 15.08
N VAL A 230 -9.60 -4.49 14.48
CA VAL A 230 -10.58 -4.86 13.45
C VAL A 230 -11.41 -6.05 13.91
N GLY A 231 -12.55 -6.30 13.26
CA GLY A 231 -13.37 -7.49 13.47
C GLY A 231 -13.41 -8.39 12.24
N THR A 232 -14.15 -9.48 12.36
CA THR A 232 -14.40 -10.45 11.29
C THR A 232 -15.89 -10.70 11.17
N LEU A 233 -16.40 -10.72 9.95
CA LEU A 233 -17.74 -11.18 9.61
C LEU A 233 -17.63 -12.56 8.98
N ASN A 234 -18.33 -13.57 9.48
CA ASN A 234 -18.40 -14.87 8.81
C ASN A 234 -19.84 -15.36 8.69
N GLY A 235 -20.04 -16.42 7.93
CA GLY A 235 -21.37 -16.96 7.77
C GLY A 235 -21.47 -18.07 6.77
N HIS A 236 -22.71 -18.44 6.50
CA HIS A 236 -23.09 -19.43 5.53
C HIS A 236 -24.20 -18.86 4.64
N VAL A 237 -24.04 -19.04 3.33
CA VAL A 237 -25.12 -18.91 2.37
C VAL A 237 -25.60 -20.32 2.04
N ASN A 238 -26.91 -20.56 1.97
CA ASN A 238 -27.49 -21.82 1.51
C ASN A 238 -27.29 -22.02 -0.02
N TYR A 239 -26.05 -21.86 -0.46
CA TYR A 239 -25.56 -21.89 -1.82
C TYR A 239 -24.23 -22.64 -1.84
N GLY A 240 -23.79 -23.11 -3.01
CA GLY A 240 -22.47 -23.71 -3.18
C GLY A 240 -21.37 -22.65 -3.33
N ALA A 241 -20.34 -22.99 -4.09
CA ALA A 241 -19.30 -22.02 -4.45
C ALA A 241 -19.83 -20.95 -5.41
N GLY A 242 -19.42 -19.69 -5.20
CA GLY A 242 -19.57 -18.62 -6.20
C GLY A 242 -20.63 -17.55 -5.91
N ALA A 243 -21.28 -17.54 -4.74
CA ALA A 243 -22.08 -16.39 -4.33
C ALA A 243 -21.15 -15.27 -3.85
N HIS A 244 -21.34 -14.06 -4.35
CA HIS A 244 -20.58 -12.89 -3.94
C HIS A 244 -21.26 -12.24 -2.74
N VAL A 245 -20.53 -12.13 -1.63
CA VAL A 245 -20.99 -11.52 -0.37
C VAL A 245 -20.13 -10.30 -0.09
N TRP A 246 -20.74 -9.13 0.12
CA TRP A 246 -19.99 -7.90 0.40
C TRP A 246 -20.54 -7.19 1.65
N ALA A 247 -19.69 -6.42 2.33
CA ALA A 247 -20.02 -5.67 3.53
C ALA A 247 -19.88 -4.15 3.28
N GLU A 248 -21.02 -3.45 3.29
CA GLU A 248 -21.09 -1.99 3.21
C GLU A 248 -21.20 -1.38 4.61
N ASN A 249 -20.29 -0.48 4.97
CA ASN A 249 -20.38 0.22 6.25
C ASN A 249 -21.59 1.16 6.24
N ALA A 250 -22.48 1.02 7.22
CA ALA A 250 -23.74 1.75 7.22
C ALA A 250 -23.60 3.27 7.44
N ALA A 251 -22.46 3.74 7.95
CA ALA A 251 -22.20 5.16 8.16
C ALA A 251 -21.59 5.84 6.93
N SER A 252 -20.60 5.20 6.28
CA SER A 252 -19.95 5.76 5.10
C SER A 252 -20.62 5.37 3.79
N GLY A 253 -21.18 4.16 3.71
CA GLY A 253 -21.69 3.54 2.49
C GLY A 253 -20.63 2.85 1.63
N HIS A 254 -19.39 2.75 2.14
CA HIS A 254 -18.28 2.10 1.44
C HIS A 254 -18.36 0.58 1.51
N VAL A 255 -17.96 -0.08 0.42
CA VAL A 255 -17.70 -1.52 0.42
C VAL A 255 -16.36 -1.77 1.09
N PHE A 256 -16.36 -2.23 2.34
CA PHE A 256 -15.13 -2.43 3.13
C PHE A 256 -14.46 -3.79 2.91
N GLY A 257 -15.14 -4.69 2.22
CA GLY A 257 -14.65 -6.03 1.95
C GLY A 257 -15.73 -6.94 1.41
N SER A 258 -15.27 -7.96 0.71
CA SER A 258 -16.08 -8.95 0.05
C SER A 258 -15.50 -10.35 0.22
N ALA A 259 -16.30 -11.34 -0.14
CA ALA A 259 -15.92 -12.73 -0.20
C ALA A 259 -16.77 -13.51 -1.18
N ILE A 260 -16.25 -14.64 -1.60
CA ILE A 260 -16.92 -15.59 -2.47
C ILE A 260 -17.18 -16.84 -1.65
N THR A 261 -18.42 -17.33 -1.66
CA THR A 261 -18.76 -18.54 -0.93
C THR A 261 -17.93 -19.71 -1.43
N LYS A 262 -17.53 -20.57 -0.49
CA LYS A 262 -16.83 -21.83 -0.77
C LYS A 262 -17.83 -22.90 -1.21
N SER A 263 -17.33 -24.06 -1.61
CA SER A 263 -18.13 -25.20 -2.06
C SER A 263 -19.12 -25.69 -1.01
N ASP A 264 -18.83 -25.44 0.27
CA ASP A 264 -19.72 -25.76 1.39
C ASP A 264 -20.71 -24.63 1.71
N GLY A 265 -20.66 -23.49 1.03
CA GLY A 265 -21.49 -22.29 1.25
C GLY A 265 -20.96 -21.30 2.27
N SER A 266 -19.84 -21.60 2.93
CA SER A 266 -19.24 -20.71 3.91
C SER A 266 -18.58 -19.48 3.27
N TYR A 267 -18.64 -18.34 3.97
CA TYR A 267 -17.91 -17.12 3.64
C TYR A 267 -17.34 -16.48 4.90
N GLU A 268 -16.32 -15.65 4.73
CA GLU A 268 -15.71 -14.84 5.78
C GLU A 268 -15.26 -13.51 5.16
N ILE A 269 -15.24 -12.42 5.91
CA ILE A 269 -14.70 -11.09 5.59
C ILE A 269 -13.96 -10.59 6.83
N GLN A 270 -12.63 -10.53 6.80
CA GLN A 270 -11.78 -10.06 7.91
C GLN A 270 -11.41 -8.59 7.71
N GLN A 271 -10.67 -8.04 8.69
CA GLN A 271 -10.09 -6.69 8.62
C GLN A 271 -11.12 -5.57 8.51
N LEU A 272 -12.38 -5.86 8.86
CA LEU A 272 -13.45 -4.88 8.89
C LEU A 272 -13.30 -3.96 10.10
N PRO A 273 -13.31 -2.63 9.92
CA PRO A 273 -13.41 -1.70 11.05
C PRO A 273 -14.65 -1.98 11.89
N PRO A 274 -14.61 -1.82 13.22
CA PRO A 274 -15.79 -1.97 14.05
C PRO A 274 -16.91 -1.01 13.63
N GLY A 275 -18.13 -1.51 13.51
CA GLY A 275 -19.25 -0.71 13.01
C GLY A 275 -20.48 -1.52 12.63
N GLN A 276 -21.50 -0.80 12.16
CA GLN A 276 -22.69 -1.41 11.57
C GLN A 276 -22.48 -1.62 10.08
N TYR A 277 -22.88 -2.79 9.59
CA TYR A 277 -22.73 -3.18 8.19
C TYR A 277 -24.06 -3.63 7.59
N ARG A 278 -24.29 -3.20 6.36
CA ARG A 278 -25.22 -3.87 5.44
C ARG A 278 -24.42 -4.93 4.71
N VAL A 279 -24.99 -6.12 4.58
CA VAL A 279 -24.32 -7.26 3.95
C VAL A 279 -25.20 -7.73 2.80
N GLY A 280 -24.69 -7.62 1.58
CA GLY A 280 -25.39 -8.11 0.40
C GLY A 280 -24.87 -9.47 -0.02
N CYS A 281 -25.71 -10.24 -0.72
CA CYS A 281 -25.28 -11.43 -1.43
C CYS A 281 -25.93 -11.50 -2.81
N GLU A 282 -25.12 -11.56 -3.85
CA GLU A 282 -25.54 -11.57 -5.25
C GLU A 282 -24.98 -12.78 -6.01
N PHE A 283 -25.69 -13.12 -7.08
CA PHE A 283 -25.20 -14.01 -8.11
C PHE A 283 -24.36 -13.20 -9.09
N LEU A 284 -23.17 -13.70 -9.46
CA LEU A 284 -22.27 -12.99 -10.37
C LEU A 284 -22.65 -13.23 -11.83
N ASP A 285 -23.41 -12.30 -12.40
CA ASP A 285 -23.98 -12.35 -13.76
C ASP A 285 -23.81 -11.06 -14.57
N GLU A 286 -22.61 -10.47 -14.47
CA GLU A 286 -22.19 -9.16 -14.99
C GLU A 286 -22.38 -8.02 -13.96
N PRO A 287 -21.50 -7.00 -13.93
CA PRO A 287 -20.32 -6.79 -14.78
C PRO A 287 -19.14 -7.73 -14.51
N VAL A 288 -19.20 -8.49 -13.41
CA VAL A 288 -18.24 -9.55 -13.06
C VAL A 288 -18.96 -10.88 -13.04
N VAL A 289 -18.36 -11.92 -13.61
CA VAL A 289 -18.95 -13.28 -13.61
C VAL A 289 -18.12 -14.26 -12.79
N ALA A 290 -18.78 -15.29 -12.25
CA ALA A 290 -18.14 -16.24 -11.32
C ALA A 290 -16.90 -16.95 -11.91
N ALA A 291 -16.84 -17.16 -13.23
CA ALA A 291 -15.70 -17.77 -13.91
C ALA A 291 -14.44 -16.89 -13.92
N GLU A 292 -14.59 -15.58 -13.74
CA GLU A 292 -13.49 -14.61 -13.69
C GLU A 292 -12.88 -14.52 -12.29
N ILE A 293 -13.59 -14.97 -11.24
CA ILE A 293 -13.19 -14.76 -9.85
C ILE A 293 -12.07 -15.69 -9.39
N ALA A 294 -12.27 -17.00 -9.59
CA ALA A 294 -11.40 -18.04 -9.07
C ALA A 294 -11.44 -19.30 -9.93
N PRO A 295 -10.37 -20.11 -9.94
CA PRO A 295 -10.39 -21.39 -10.63
C PRO A 295 -11.40 -22.35 -9.99
N ASN A 296 -12.08 -23.14 -10.81
CA ASN A 296 -12.99 -24.21 -10.37
C ASN A 296 -12.22 -25.39 -9.76
N SER A 297 -11.70 -25.19 -8.55
CA SER A 297 -10.88 -26.15 -7.81
C SER A 297 -10.81 -25.78 -6.32
N GLY A 298 -10.31 -26.70 -5.49
CA GLY A 298 -10.09 -26.43 -4.07
C GLY A 298 -11.37 -25.95 -3.36
N PRO A 299 -11.31 -24.88 -2.55
CA PRO A 299 -12.49 -24.33 -1.88
C PRO A 299 -13.59 -23.81 -2.80
N PHE A 300 -13.29 -23.55 -4.08
CA PHE A 300 -14.24 -23.00 -5.05
C PHE A 300 -14.70 -24.06 -6.07
N ALA A 301 -14.53 -25.34 -5.75
CA ALA A 301 -15.05 -26.41 -6.58
C ALA A 301 -16.58 -26.25 -6.78
N GLY A 302 -17.01 -26.23 -8.04
CA GLY A 302 -18.39 -25.99 -8.45
C GLY A 302 -18.74 -24.54 -8.75
N ILE A 303 -17.79 -23.59 -8.66
CA ILE A 303 -18.02 -22.19 -9.05
C ILE A 303 -18.50 -22.09 -10.51
N GLY A 304 -19.51 -21.26 -10.75
CA GLY A 304 -20.13 -21.07 -12.07
C GLY A 304 -21.08 -22.20 -12.52
N ALA A 305 -21.19 -23.31 -11.79
CA ALA A 305 -22.13 -24.40 -12.10
C ALA A 305 -23.46 -24.31 -11.35
N GLN A 306 -23.54 -23.42 -10.36
CA GLN A 306 -24.70 -23.25 -9.49
C GLN A 306 -25.78 -22.38 -10.16
N PRO A 307 -27.07 -22.62 -9.85
CA PRO A 307 -28.19 -21.87 -10.44
C PRO A 307 -28.20 -20.40 -9.99
N ALA A 308 -28.67 -19.52 -10.88
CA ALA A 308 -28.87 -18.11 -10.57
C ALA A 308 -29.88 -17.91 -9.42
N PHE A 309 -29.69 -16.83 -8.66
CA PHE A 309 -30.59 -16.43 -7.57
C PHE A 309 -30.68 -14.90 -7.49
N MET A 310 -31.81 -14.39 -7.02
CA MET A 310 -31.99 -12.95 -6.77
C MET A 310 -31.17 -12.48 -5.56
N THR A 311 -30.59 -11.29 -5.67
CA THR A 311 -29.81 -10.65 -4.60
C THR A 311 -30.61 -10.53 -3.30
N VAL A 312 -29.92 -10.75 -2.18
CA VAL A 312 -30.48 -10.61 -0.82
C VAL A 312 -29.62 -9.69 0.03
N GLU A 313 -30.23 -9.07 1.04
CA GLU A 313 -29.57 -8.17 1.98
C GLU A 313 -29.78 -8.61 3.43
N GLY A 314 -28.78 -8.38 4.28
CA GLY A 314 -28.82 -8.50 5.73
C GLY A 314 -28.12 -7.33 6.41
N GLN A 315 -28.15 -7.30 7.74
CA GLN A 315 -27.45 -6.29 8.53
C GLN A 315 -26.83 -6.92 9.76
N THR A 316 -25.69 -6.39 10.19
CA THR A 316 -24.99 -6.89 11.38
C THR A 316 -24.04 -5.85 11.98
N THR A 317 -23.57 -6.11 13.21
CA THR A 317 -22.57 -5.31 13.89
C THR A 317 -21.24 -6.05 13.98
N VAL A 318 -20.19 -5.50 13.41
CA VAL A 318 -18.83 -5.99 13.57
C VAL A 318 -18.21 -5.35 14.81
N ASN A 319 -17.79 -6.19 15.76
CA ASN A 319 -17.20 -5.75 17.02
C ASN A 319 -15.67 -5.84 16.99
N PRO A 320 -14.96 -4.96 17.73
CA PRO A 320 -13.50 -4.96 17.77
C PRO A 320 -12.93 -6.28 18.28
N GLY A 321 -12.03 -6.91 17.50
CA GLY A 321 -11.36 -8.16 17.85
C GLY A 321 -12.27 -9.39 17.89
N ALA A 322 -13.52 -9.28 17.44
CA ALA A 322 -14.52 -10.34 17.51
C ALA A 322 -14.89 -10.88 16.13
N VAL A 323 -15.37 -12.12 16.12
CA VAL A 323 -16.03 -12.74 14.98
C VAL A 323 -17.53 -12.59 15.15
N THR A 324 -18.19 -11.96 14.18
CA THR A 324 -19.64 -11.83 14.08
C THR A 324 -20.14 -12.78 13.01
N THR A 325 -21.16 -13.57 13.30
CA THR A 325 -21.77 -14.49 12.32
C THR A 325 -23.07 -13.93 11.75
N LEU A 326 -23.23 -14.00 10.42
CA LEU A 326 -24.46 -13.69 9.71
C LEU A 326 -24.70 -14.77 8.64
N ASN A 327 -25.81 -15.50 8.71
CA ASN A 327 -26.18 -16.43 7.64
C ASN A 327 -27.14 -15.75 6.67
N LEU A 328 -27.00 -16.01 5.38
CA LEU A 328 -27.85 -15.46 4.33
C LEU A 328 -28.61 -16.61 3.65
N THR A 329 -29.86 -16.35 3.26
CA THR A 329 -30.69 -17.34 2.57
C THR A 329 -31.10 -16.80 1.21
N VAL A 330 -30.66 -17.48 0.14
CA VAL A 330 -30.99 -17.19 -1.25
C VAL A 330 -31.99 -18.19 -1.80
N ASN A 331 -32.78 -17.78 -2.79
CA ASN A 331 -33.75 -18.62 -3.47
C ASN A 331 -33.27 -18.95 -4.89
N THR A 332 -32.73 -20.15 -5.08
CA THR A 332 -32.18 -20.64 -6.35
C THR A 332 -33.25 -21.08 -7.38
N GLY A 333 -34.54 -20.86 -7.10
CA GLY A 333 -35.64 -21.19 -8.00
C GLY A 333 -36.09 -20.04 -8.92
N SER A 334 -35.55 -18.84 -8.72
CA SER A 334 -35.91 -17.63 -9.48
C SER A 334 -34.64 -16.95 -9.99
N ALA A 335 -34.41 -17.03 -11.29
CA ALA A 335 -33.34 -16.25 -11.92
C ALA A 335 -33.65 -14.75 -11.77
N PRO A 336 -32.62 -13.89 -11.58
CA PRO A 336 -32.80 -12.45 -11.66
C PRO A 336 -33.41 -12.07 -13.01
N THR A 337 -34.11 -10.95 -13.04
CA THR A 337 -34.57 -10.28 -14.25
C THR A 337 -33.98 -8.87 -14.38
N LEU A 338 -33.37 -8.38 -13.31
CA LEU A 338 -32.64 -7.12 -13.25
C LEU A 338 -31.13 -7.39 -13.31
N HIS A 339 -30.54 -7.23 -14.50
CA HIS A 339 -29.14 -7.52 -14.82
C HIS A 339 -28.40 -6.26 -15.29
N PRO A 340 -27.98 -5.39 -14.37
CA PRO A 340 -27.13 -4.24 -14.70
C PRO A 340 -25.73 -4.72 -15.12
N ALA A 341 -25.23 -4.28 -16.26
CA ALA A 341 -23.96 -4.77 -16.82
C ALA A 341 -22.93 -3.67 -17.09
N VAL A 342 -23.38 -2.42 -17.27
CA VAL A 342 -22.51 -1.28 -17.53
C VAL A 342 -22.96 -0.04 -16.78
N PHE A 343 -21.99 0.80 -16.45
CA PHE A 343 -22.16 1.99 -15.65
C PHE A 343 -21.20 3.08 -16.13
N GLY A 344 -21.58 4.34 -16.01
CA GLY A 344 -20.69 5.43 -16.41
C GLY A 344 -21.28 6.83 -16.28
N VAL A 345 -20.44 7.85 -16.46
CA VAL A 345 -20.83 9.26 -16.41
C VAL A 345 -20.65 9.93 -17.77
N ASN A 346 -21.43 10.98 -18.02
CA ASN A 346 -21.27 11.90 -19.16
C ASN A 346 -21.30 11.20 -20.55
N GLY A 347 -22.09 10.13 -20.68
CA GLY A 347 -22.33 9.42 -21.95
C GLY A 347 -21.37 8.26 -22.21
N LEU A 348 -20.42 8.00 -21.31
CA LEU A 348 -19.60 6.79 -21.32
C LEU A 348 -20.33 5.66 -20.59
N LEU A 349 -20.26 4.44 -21.12
CA LEU A 349 -20.72 3.21 -20.46
C LEU A 349 -19.60 2.18 -20.53
N ILE A 350 -19.17 1.69 -19.37
CA ILE A 350 -18.09 0.73 -19.24
C ILE A 350 -18.47 -0.35 -18.22
N ALA A 351 -17.86 -1.52 -18.34
CA ALA A 351 -17.99 -2.63 -17.39
C ALA A 351 -16.85 -2.59 -16.34
N SER A 352 -16.42 -1.38 -15.98
CA SER A 352 -15.33 -1.09 -15.05
C SER A 352 -15.74 0.12 -14.19
N PRO A 353 -15.05 0.43 -13.10
CA PRO A 353 -15.51 1.44 -12.16
C PRO A 353 -15.49 2.81 -12.80
N THR A 354 -16.48 3.60 -12.41
CA THR A 354 -16.65 4.95 -12.89
C THR A 354 -16.21 5.91 -11.80
N GLN A 355 -15.33 6.83 -12.16
CA GLN A 355 -14.80 7.80 -11.22
C GLN A 355 -15.63 9.09 -11.21
N ILE A 356 -15.74 9.71 -10.05
CA ILE A 356 -16.29 11.06 -9.87
C ILE A 356 -15.60 11.77 -8.70
N ALA A 357 -15.35 13.07 -8.80
CA ALA A 357 -14.74 13.81 -7.70
C ALA A 357 -15.77 14.31 -6.68
N ALA A 358 -15.31 14.56 -5.46
CA ALA A 358 -16.12 15.24 -4.44
C ALA A 358 -16.51 16.65 -4.91
N GLY A 359 -17.75 17.05 -4.64
CA GLY A 359 -18.30 18.34 -5.08
C GLY A 359 -18.85 18.35 -6.51
N GLU A 360 -18.68 17.27 -7.27
CA GLU A 360 -19.14 17.21 -8.65
C GLU A 360 -20.61 16.80 -8.77
N THR A 361 -21.23 17.31 -9.83
CA THR A 361 -22.52 16.83 -10.33
C THR A 361 -22.31 16.26 -11.72
N ALA A 362 -22.76 15.02 -11.94
CA ALA A 362 -22.62 14.33 -13.22
C ALA A 362 -23.91 13.63 -13.61
N ARG A 363 -24.12 13.46 -14.92
CA ARG A 363 -25.19 12.60 -15.43
C ARG A 363 -24.67 11.17 -15.49
N LEU A 364 -25.26 10.32 -14.68
CA LEU A 364 -24.95 8.90 -14.56
C LEU A 364 -25.83 8.09 -15.50
N TYR A 365 -25.22 7.10 -16.14
CA TYR A 365 -25.85 6.16 -17.07
C TYR A 365 -25.71 4.75 -16.53
N VAL A 366 -26.78 3.98 -16.61
CA VAL A 366 -26.85 2.58 -16.17
C VAL A 366 -27.45 1.77 -17.30
N GLY A 367 -26.75 0.74 -17.75
CA GLY A 367 -27.20 -0.13 -18.84
C GLY A 367 -27.24 -1.59 -18.43
N GLY A 368 -28.25 -2.30 -18.91
CA GLY A 368 -28.43 -3.72 -18.60
C GLY A 368 -29.86 -4.18 -18.85
N PHE A 369 -30.10 -5.48 -18.86
CA PHE A 369 -31.46 -5.99 -19.02
C PHE A 369 -32.30 -5.71 -17.78
N GLY A 370 -33.53 -5.21 -17.97
CA GLY A 370 -34.48 -4.93 -16.88
C GLY A 370 -34.25 -3.61 -16.13
N VAL A 371 -33.18 -2.85 -16.42
CA VAL A 371 -32.91 -1.58 -15.74
C VAL A 371 -33.98 -0.51 -16.01
N ASP A 372 -34.65 -0.58 -17.16
CA ASP A 372 -35.78 0.27 -17.55
C ASP A 372 -37.09 -0.05 -16.81
N ALA A 373 -37.17 -1.20 -16.14
CA ALA A 373 -38.26 -1.54 -15.23
C ALA A 373 -38.12 -0.89 -13.84
N VAL A 374 -36.95 -0.33 -13.53
CA VAL A 374 -36.69 0.41 -12.28
C VAL A 374 -37.15 1.86 -12.46
N THR A 375 -38.03 2.35 -11.59
CA THR A 375 -38.47 3.75 -11.63
C THR A 375 -37.46 4.68 -10.95
N ALA A 376 -37.58 5.99 -11.13
CA ALA A 376 -36.70 6.99 -10.53
C ALA A 376 -36.52 6.86 -9.00
N THR A 377 -37.51 6.31 -8.29
CA THR A 377 -37.46 6.08 -6.83
C THR A 377 -36.77 4.77 -6.44
N GLY A 378 -36.57 3.85 -7.39
CA GLY A 378 -35.92 2.56 -7.16
C GLY A 378 -34.40 2.62 -7.15
N PHE A 379 -33.79 3.74 -7.55
CA PHE A 379 -32.35 3.96 -7.50
C PHE A 379 -31.93 4.63 -6.18
N SER A 380 -30.85 4.14 -5.57
CA SER A 380 -30.30 4.70 -4.34
C SER A 380 -28.82 4.38 -4.18
N PHE A 381 -28.10 5.27 -3.50
CA PHE A 381 -26.78 4.99 -2.92
C PHE A 381 -26.93 4.83 -1.40
N ASN A 382 -26.23 3.87 -0.82
CA ASN A 382 -26.25 3.62 0.63
C ASN A 382 -25.28 4.54 1.39
N THR A 383 -25.17 5.80 1.00
CA THR A 383 -24.23 6.77 1.58
C THR A 383 -24.89 8.14 1.80
N PRO A 384 -24.45 8.91 2.82
CA PRO A 384 -24.85 10.31 2.95
C PRO A 384 -24.17 11.24 1.93
N PHE A 385 -23.13 10.78 1.21
CA PHE A 385 -22.31 11.66 0.36
C PHE A 385 -22.84 11.83 -1.06
N ILE A 386 -23.73 10.95 -1.52
CA ILE A 386 -24.21 10.95 -2.90
C ILE A 386 -25.72 11.08 -2.91
N THR A 387 -26.21 12.04 -3.69
CA THR A 387 -27.65 12.29 -3.88
C THR A 387 -28.05 12.11 -5.33
N ILE A 388 -29.26 11.62 -5.57
CA ILE A 388 -29.84 11.43 -6.90
C ILE A 388 -30.93 12.47 -7.13
N ASP A 389 -30.82 13.25 -8.20
CA ASP A 389 -31.92 14.10 -8.67
C ASP A 389 -32.92 13.25 -9.47
N ARG A 390 -33.98 12.81 -8.78
CA ARG A 390 -35.02 11.94 -9.36
C ARG A 390 -35.80 12.60 -10.50
N ASN A 391 -35.81 13.93 -10.60
CA ASN A 391 -36.51 14.63 -11.69
C ASN A 391 -35.75 14.56 -13.01
N SER A 392 -34.45 14.25 -12.95
CA SER A 392 -33.58 14.13 -14.12
C SER A 392 -33.58 12.72 -14.75
N TYR A 393 -34.35 11.79 -14.18
CA TYR A 393 -34.47 10.40 -14.64
C TYR A 393 -35.01 10.32 -16.07
N GLN A 394 -34.32 9.57 -16.92
CA GLN A 394 -34.72 9.32 -18.30
C GLN A 394 -34.40 7.88 -18.71
N VAL A 395 -35.26 7.29 -19.54
CA VAL A 395 -34.94 6.09 -20.32
C VAL A 395 -34.31 6.56 -21.62
N GLU A 396 -33.09 6.10 -21.89
CA GLU A 396 -32.29 6.54 -23.02
C GLU A 396 -32.59 5.74 -24.29
N ASN A 397 -32.34 6.34 -25.45
CA ASN A 397 -32.42 5.63 -26.73
C ASN A 397 -31.18 4.72 -26.89
N ASN A 398 -31.31 3.44 -26.53
CA ASN A 398 -30.23 2.47 -26.60
C ASN A 398 -29.55 2.35 -27.98
N ALA A 399 -30.29 2.55 -29.07
CA ALA A 399 -29.73 2.56 -30.42
C ALA A 399 -28.70 3.69 -30.64
N ALA A 400 -28.82 4.81 -29.93
CA ALA A 400 -27.86 5.90 -29.98
C ALA A 400 -26.51 5.53 -29.34
N PHE A 401 -26.50 4.54 -28.45
CA PHE A 401 -25.30 4.00 -27.80
C PHE A 401 -24.77 2.74 -28.51
N GLY A 402 -25.42 2.29 -29.58
CA GLY A 402 -25.01 1.09 -30.33
C GLY A 402 -25.20 -0.23 -29.55
N VAL A 403 -26.09 -0.25 -28.56
CA VAL A 403 -26.34 -1.43 -27.70
C VAL A 403 -27.78 -1.93 -27.82
N THR A 404 -27.98 -3.19 -27.49
CA THR A 404 -29.31 -3.85 -27.56
C THR A 404 -30.04 -3.90 -26.22
N TYR A 405 -29.36 -3.60 -25.11
CA TYR A 405 -29.95 -3.57 -23.78
C TYR A 405 -30.49 -2.17 -23.44
N PRO A 406 -31.49 -2.06 -22.54
CA PRO A 406 -31.98 -0.78 -22.05
C PRO A 406 -30.90 0.04 -21.32
N ILE A 407 -31.03 1.36 -21.41
CA ILE A 407 -30.18 2.33 -20.69
C ILE A 407 -31.10 3.33 -19.99
N VAL A 408 -30.78 3.66 -18.75
CA VAL A 408 -31.41 4.75 -18.00
C VAL A 408 -30.34 5.74 -17.55
N SER A 409 -30.73 6.98 -17.31
CA SER A 409 -29.83 8.01 -16.82
C SER A 409 -30.48 8.96 -15.82
N PHE A 410 -29.68 9.52 -14.93
CA PHE A 410 -30.09 10.52 -13.95
C PHE A 410 -28.86 11.27 -13.43
N ASN A 411 -29.06 12.48 -12.92
CA ASN A 411 -28.01 13.28 -12.33
C ASN A 411 -27.76 12.83 -10.89
N ILE A 412 -26.48 12.75 -10.55
CA ILE A 412 -26.00 12.58 -9.18
C ILE A 412 -25.19 13.79 -8.75
N THR A 413 -25.24 14.11 -7.47
CA THR A 413 -24.37 15.12 -6.85
C THR A 413 -23.61 14.47 -5.70
N VAL A 414 -22.28 14.58 -5.75
CA VAL A 414 -21.37 14.18 -4.69
C VAL A 414 -21.08 15.38 -3.81
N ALA A 415 -21.27 15.24 -2.50
CA ALA A 415 -20.93 16.30 -1.56
C ALA A 415 -19.43 16.61 -1.55
N ASP A 416 -19.04 17.86 -1.28
CA ASP A 416 -17.63 18.25 -1.09
C ASP A 416 -16.95 17.47 0.05
N THR A 417 -17.74 16.93 0.97
CA THR A 417 -17.29 16.10 2.10
C THR A 417 -17.18 14.61 1.76
N GLY A 418 -17.40 14.24 0.49
CA GLY A 418 -17.26 12.90 -0.05
C GLY A 418 -15.92 12.27 0.35
N LYS A 419 -15.94 10.97 0.64
CA LYS A 419 -14.78 10.24 1.15
C LYS A 419 -14.24 9.30 0.08
N PHE A 420 -12.93 9.11 0.12
CA PHE A 420 -12.28 8.10 -0.69
C PHE A 420 -12.94 6.73 -0.49
N GLY A 421 -13.19 6.02 -1.58
CA GLY A 421 -13.66 4.64 -1.58
C GLY A 421 -14.76 4.35 -2.61
N ASP A 422 -15.21 3.10 -2.57
CA ASP A 422 -16.15 2.54 -3.53
C ASP A 422 -17.59 2.53 -3.03
N TYR A 423 -18.50 2.99 -3.88
CA TYR A 423 -19.92 3.11 -3.57
C TYR A 423 -20.77 2.31 -4.55
N SER A 424 -21.71 1.54 -3.98
CA SER A 424 -22.63 0.73 -4.78
C SER A 424 -23.88 1.51 -5.17
N LEU A 425 -24.28 1.39 -6.44
CA LEU A 425 -25.63 1.78 -6.86
C LEU A 425 -26.58 0.62 -6.60
N ARG A 426 -27.57 0.85 -5.74
CA ARG A 426 -28.67 -0.09 -5.48
C ARG A 426 -29.85 0.24 -6.37
N MET A 427 -30.44 -0.81 -6.96
CA MET A 427 -31.64 -0.77 -7.78
C MET A 427 -32.73 -1.66 -7.21
N GLN A 428 -33.98 -1.20 -7.27
CA GLN A 428 -35.12 -1.99 -6.85
C GLN A 428 -36.31 -1.84 -7.79
N ARG A 429 -36.80 -2.97 -8.27
CA ARG A 429 -38.02 -3.05 -9.08
C ARG A 429 -39.26 -2.80 -8.22
N PRO A 430 -40.17 -1.89 -8.61
CA PRO A 430 -41.37 -1.61 -7.84
C PRO A 430 -42.45 -2.69 -7.97
N ASP A 431 -42.44 -3.49 -9.04
CA ASP A 431 -43.46 -4.50 -9.34
C ASP A 431 -43.19 -5.84 -8.63
N THR A 432 -41.92 -6.25 -8.57
CA THR A 432 -41.49 -7.53 -7.99
C THR A 432 -40.83 -7.37 -6.62
N GLY A 433 -40.32 -6.18 -6.30
CA GLY A 433 -39.46 -5.95 -5.15
C GLY A 433 -38.03 -6.47 -5.33
N GLU A 434 -37.71 -7.04 -6.50
CA GLU A 434 -36.37 -7.54 -6.84
C GLU A 434 -35.34 -6.42 -6.72
N ILE A 435 -34.20 -6.76 -6.14
CA ILE A 435 -33.08 -5.86 -5.91
C ILE A 435 -31.86 -6.32 -6.70
N SER A 436 -31.04 -5.38 -7.12
CA SER A 436 -29.76 -5.65 -7.77
C SER A 436 -28.80 -4.49 -7.51
N TYR A 437 -27.51 -4.73 -7.69
CA TYR A 437 -26.45 -3.83 -7.34
C TYR A 437 -25.42 -3.71 -8.46
N LEU A 438 -24.79 -2.54 -8.54
CA LEU A 438 -23.46 -2.39 -9.12
C LEU A 438 -22.50 -2.18 -7.95
N VAL A 439 -21.98 -3.27 -7.39
CA VAL A 439 -21.20 -3.28 -6.14
C VAL A 439 -19.88 -2.53 -6.34
N GLY A 440 -19.72 -1.42 -5.61
CA GLY A 440 -18.54 -0.54 -5.74
C GLY A 440 -18.35 0.09 -7.12
N GLY A 441 -19.40 0.20 -7.94
CA GLY A 441 -19.28 0.69 -9.32
C GLY A 441 -18.92 2.17 -9.46
N LEU A 442 -19.14 2.99 -8.42
CA LEU A 442 -18.78 4.41 -8.40
C LEU A 442 -17.63 4.65 -7.42
N ALA A 443 -16.46 5.00 -7.94
CA ALA A 443 -15.26 5.27 -7.16
C ALA A 443 -15.09 6.78 -6.95
N LEU A 444 -14.94 7.19 -5.69
CA LEU A 444 -14.48 8.54 -5.34
C LEU A 444 -13.00 8.45 -5.03
N ASP A 445 -12.15 8.61 -6.05
CA ASP A 445 -10.69 8.54 -5.87
C ASP A 445 -10.03 9.91 -6.02
N PRO A 446 -9.55 10.55 -4.93
CA PRO A 446 -8.85 11.83 -5.00
C PRO A 446 -7.39 11.70 -5.48
N TYR A 447 -6.87 10.48 -5.67
CA TYR A 447 -5.53 10.21 -6.20
C TYR A 447 -5.51 10.03 -7.72
N VAL A 448 -6.67 9.91 -8.33
CA VAL A 448 -6.83 9.93 -9.78
C VAL A 448 -7.28 11.32 -10.23
N GLN A 449 -6.33 12.24 -10.26
CA GLN A 449 -6.39 13.33 -11.23
C GLN A 449 -5.33 13.05 -12.30
N TYR A 450 -5.55 13.58 -13.52
CA TYR A 450 -4.49 13.69 -14.52
C TYR A 450 -3.21 14.05 -13.80
N VAL A 451 -2.14 13.28 -14.01
CA VAL A 451 -0.85 13.58 -13.40
C VAL A 451 -0.36 14.89 -14.03
N GLU A 452 -0.81 16.01 -13.49
CA GLU A 452 -0.06 17.27 -13.44
C GLU A 452 0.45 17.54 -12.01
N LEU A 453 -0.02 16.81 -11.00
CA LEU A 453 0.47 16.94 -9.63
C LEU A 453 1.02 15.61 -9.13
N ASN A 454 2.28 15.65 -8.70
CA ASN A 454 2.93 14.53 -8.04
C ASN A 454 2.21 14.30 -6.69
N PRO A 455 1.88 13.06 -6.26
CA PRO A 455 1.17 12.82 -5.00
C PRO A 455 1.82 13.47 -3.77
N ILE A 456 3.14 13.67 -3.79
CA ILE A 456 3.86 14.39 -2.75
C ILE A 456 3.48 15.88 -2.65
N ASP A 457 2.76 16.39 -3.65
CA ASP A 457 2.21 17.74 -3.70
C ASP A 457 0.88 17.89 -2.93
N ARG A 458 0.38 16.82 -2.31
CA ARG A 458 -0.70 16.91 -1.33
C ARG A 458 -0.14 17.16 0.07
N ASN A 459 -0.68 18.15 0.79
CA ASN A 459 -0.16 18.54 2.11
C ASN A 459 -0.22 17.40 3.15
N ASP A 460 -1.30 16.62 3.15
CA ASP A 460 -1.48 15.46 4.03
C ASP A 460 -0.47 14.35 3.75
N LEU A 461 -0.26 14.02 2.46
CA LEU A 461 0.77 13.06 2.06
C LEU A 461 2.18 13.57 2.32
N PHE A 462 2.47 14.83 2.01
CA PHE A 462 3.76 15.46 2.25
C PHE A 462 4.17 15.34 3.72
N VAL A 463 3.29 15.73 4.64
CA VAL A 463 3.54 15.65 6.09
C VAL A 463 3.77 14.21 6.51
N THR A 464 2.90 13.29 6.11
CA THR A 464 3.04 11.86 6.41
C THR A 464 4.39 11.33 5.92
N GLN A 465 4.79 11.74 4.72
CA GLN A 465 6.05 11.32 4.11
C GLN A 465 7.27 11.88 4.85
N GLN A 466 7.25 13.12 5.36
CA GLN A 466 8.37 13.65 6.15
C GLN A 466 8.57 12.84 7.44
N TYR A 467 7.49 12.41 8.09
CA TYR A 467 7.57 11.52 9.26
C TYR A 467 8.20 10.16 8.91
N LEU A 468 7.80 9.58 7.78
CA LEU A 468 8.33 8.28 7.33
C LEU A 468 9.80 8.37 6.92
N ASP A 469 10.17 9.40 6.16
CA ASP A 469 11.51 9.56 5.62
C ASP A 469 12.56 9.94 6.68
N PHE A 470 12.15 10.70 7.71
CA PHE A 470 13.10 11.23 8.69
C PHE A 470 12.97 10.59 10.08
N LEU A 471 11.76 10.22 10.49
CA LEU A 471 11.51 9.69 11.84
C LEU A 471 11.20 8.19 11.87
N PHE A 472 11.05 7.55 10.69
CA PHE A 472 10.79 6.12 10.53
C PHE A 472 9.56 5.62 11.31
N ARG A 473 8.54 6.48 11.43
CA ARG A 473 7.27 6.17 12.07
C ARG A 473 6.13 6.96 11.44
N GLN A 474 4.90 6.49 11.62
CA GLN A 474 3.72 7.30 11.32
C GLN A 474 3.64 8.50 12.28
N PRO A 475 3.06 9.63 11.84
CA PRO A 475 2.78 10.73 12.75
C PRO A 475 1.72 10.32 13.78
N ASP A 476 1.85 10.83 15.00
CA ASP A 476 0.73 10.86 15.92
C ASP A 476 -0.29 11.91 15.45
N GLN A 477 -1.56 11.76 15.85
CA GLN A 477 -2.64 12.62 15.36
C GLN A 477 -2.39 14.10 15.65
N ALA A 478 -1.80 14.43 16.81
CA ALA A 478 -1.56 15.81 17.20
C ALA A 478 -0.44 16.45 16.36
N GLY A 479 0.68 15.75 16.20
CA GLY A 479 1.79 16.18 15.34
C GLY A 479 1.38 16.30 13.88
N PHE A 480 0.64 15.32 13.34
CA PHE A 480 0.09 15.36 11.99
C PHE A 480 -0.75 16.62 11.76
N ASN A 481 -1.74 16.85 12.62
CA ASN A 481 -2.65 17.99 12.50
C ASN A 481 -1.90 19.33 12.61
N ALA A 482 -0.89 19.43 13.49
CA ALA A 482 -0.10 20.64 13.65
C ALA A 482 0.62 21.02 12.35
N TRP A 483 1.35 20.09 11.73
CA TRP A 483 2.07 20.35 10.48
C TRP A 483 1.14 20.53 9.29
N LEU A 484 0.06 19.76 9.21
CA LEU A 484 -0.94 19.91 8.17
C LEU A 484 -1.60 21.30 8.23
N ASN A 485 -1.88 21.81 9.43
CA ASN A 485 -2.41 23.16 9.60
C ASN A 485 -1.43 24.26 9.19
N VAL A 486 -0.11 24.05 9.34
CA VAL A 486 0.89 25.01 8.82
C VAL A 486 0.76 25.14 7.30
N LEU A 487 0.73 24.00 6.59
CA LEU A 487 0.65 24.00 5.12
C LEU A 487 -0.72 24.46 4.61
N ASN A 488 -1.82 24.04 5.25
CA ASN A 488 -3.17 24.40 4.81
C ASN A 488 -3.50 25.88 5.03
N ASN A 489 -2.82 26.54 5.98
CA ASN A 489 -2.96 27.99 6.20
C ASN A 489 -1.87 28.79 5.48
N CYS A 490 -1.04 28.15 4.65
CA CYS A 490 0.03 28.82 3.93
C CYS A 490 -0.49 29.41 2.62
N SER A 491 -0.12 30.66 2.34
CA SER A 491 -0.56 31.38 1.14
C SER A 491 0.09 30.83 -0.15
N ASP A 492 1.33 30.35 -0.04
CA ASP A 492 2.07 29.66 -1.10
C ASP A 492 2.95 28.56 -0.49
N VAL A 493 2.48 27.30 -0.56
CA VAL A 493 3.19 26.13 0.00
C VAL A 493 4.50 25.77 -0.72
N HIS A 494 4.83 26.43 -1.84
CA HIS A 494 6.05 26.19 -2.60
C HIS A 494 7.12 27.26 -2.36
N ASN A 495 6.73 28.50 -2.04
CA ASN A 495 7.67 29.62 -1.96
C ASN A 495 7.57 30.52 -0.73
N ASP A 496 6.58 30.37 0.16
CA ASP A 496 6.49 31.19 1.36
C ASP A 496 7.38 30.64 2.50
N PRO A 497 8.54 31.25 2.78
CA PRO A 497 9.50 30.72 3.76
C PRO A 497 8.98 30.70 5.20
N THR A 498 7.80 31.29 5.46
CA THR A 498 7.18 31.32 6.78
C THR A 498 6.27 30.13 7.06
N CYS A 499 5.84 29.39 6.03
CA CYS A 499 4.87 28.29 6.18
C CYS A 499 4.97 27.17 5.14
N ASP A 500 5.92 27.22 4.20
CA ASP A 500 5.99 26.26 3.10
C ASP A 500 6.57 24.88 3.45
N ARG A 501 6.59 24.00 2.44
CA ARG A 501 7.09 22.62 2.54
C ARG A 501 8.56 22.53 2.93
N ILE A 502 9.37 23.48 2.50
CA ILE A 502 10.79 23.49 2.81
C ILE A 502 10.98 23.82 4.30
N LEU A 503 10.20 24.76 4.84
CA LEU A 503 10.17 25.03 6.27
C LEU A 503 9.71 23.79 7.06
N VAL A 504 8.58 23.19 6.69
CA VAL A 504 8.04 22.00 7.36
C VAL A 504 9.08 20.88 7.34
N SER A 505 9.65 20.54 6.18
CA SER A 505 10.73 19.54 6.07
C SER A 505 11.93 19.86 6.96
N SER A 506 12.49 21.07 6.84
CA SER A 506 13.68 21.48 7.58
C SER A 506 13.48 21.38 9.11
N SER A 507 12.24 21.55 9.56
CA SER A 507 11.87 21.41 10.97
C SER A 507 12.02 19.97 11.50
N PHE A 508 11.84 18.95 10.64
CA PHE A 508 12.07 17.56 11.04
C PHE A 508 13.54 17.30 11.34
N PHE A 509 14.45 17.77 10.49
CA PHE A 509 15.90 17.64 10.71
C PHE A 509 16.37 18.41 11.95
N GLY A 510 15.74 19.55 12.22
CA GLY A 510 16.00 20.36 13.42
C GLY A 510 15.38 19.78 14.70
N SER A 511 14.44 18.84 14.59
CA SER A 511 13.69 18.34 15.74
C SER A 511 14.58 17.61 16.76
N PRO A 512 14.28 17.71 18.07
CA PRO A 512 14.98 16.93 19.08
C PRO A 512 14.93 15.43 18.80
N GLU A 513 13.80 14.94 18.27
CA GLU A 513 13.62 13.52 17.93
C GLU A 513 14.61 13.06 16.86
N PHE A 514 14.83 13.86 15.82
CA PHE A 514 15.78 13.53 14.77
C PHE A 514 17.23 13.60 15.25
N GLN A 515 17.57 14.62 16.03
CA GLN A 515 18.93 14.79 16.59
C GLN A 515 19.33 13.63 17.50
N LEU A 516 18.39 13.10 18.29
CA LEU A 516 18.61 11.97 19.20
C LEU A 516 18.70 10.61 18.48
N LYS A 517 18.36 10.55 17.19
CA LYS A 517 18.32 9.32 16.39
C LYS A 517 19.32 9.34 15.24
N GLY A 518 18.99 10.04 14.15
CA GLY A 518 19.76 10.02 12.91
C GLY A 518 21.18 10.49 13.11
N TYR A 519 21.35 11.67 13.70
CA TYR A 519 22.69 12.20 13.96
C TYR A 519 23.45 11.39 15.00
N PHE A 520 22.75 10.79 15.97
CA PHE A 520 23.35 9.90 16.96
C PHE A 520 24.00 8.68 16.28
N VAL A 521 23.26 7.94 15.46
CA VAL A 521 23.77 6.76 14.73
C VAL A 521 24.90 7.16 13.78
N TYR A 522 24.73 8.24 13.02
CA TYR A 522 25.74 8.75 12.08
C TYR A 522 27.11 8.99 12.76
N ARG A 523 27.12 9.66 13.91
CA ARG A 523 28.37 10.00 14.62
C ARG A 523 29.12 8.76 15.12
N PHE A 524 28.44 7.67 15.45
CA PHE A 524 29.09 6.41 15.81
C PHE A 524 29.90 5.83 14.64
N TYR A 525 29.32 5.80 13.44
CA TYR A 525 30.03 5.32 12.24
C TYR A 525 31.20 6.22 11.88
N LYS A 526 31.01 7.54 11.94
CA LYS A 526 32.08 8.49 11.64
C LYS A 526 33.24 8.41 12.62
N LEU A 527 32.94 8.35 13.92
CA LEU A 527 33.96 8.21 14.96
C LEU A 527 34.71 6.86 14.85
N ALA A 528 33.98 5.74 14.74
CA ALA A 528 34.56 4.40 14.80
C ALA A 528 35.16 3.91 13.47
N PHE A 529 34.68 4.36 12.32
CA PHE A 529 35.11 3.83 11.03
C PHE A 529 35.68 4.88 10.07
N ASN A 530 35.56 6.18 10.40
CA ASN A 530 36.02 7.28 9.56
C ASN A 530 35.47 7.25 8.13
N ARG A 531 34.23 6.79 7.99
CA ARG A 531 33.48 6.78 6.73
C ARG A 531 32.03 7.09 7.00
N LEU A 532 31.31 7.45 5.93
CA LEU A 532 29.86 7.49 5.99
C LEU A 532 29.33 6.06 6.22
N PRO A 533 28.29 5.90 7.05
CA PRO A 533 27.53 4.66 7.01
C PRO A 533 26.92 4.47 5.61
N THR A 534 26.73 3.23 5.20
CA THR A 534 25.90 2.94 4.02
C THR A 534 24.42 3.02 4.40
N TYR A 535 23.56 3.18 3.41
CA TYR A 535 22.11 3.19 3.56
C TYR A 535 21.62 1.91 4.24
N ALA A 536 22.13 0.76 3.79
CA ALA A 536 21.80 -0.55 4.37
C ALA A 536 22.24 -0.71 5.83
N GLU A 537 23.28 0.02 6.26
CA GLU A 537 23.76 0.02 7.65
C GLU A 537 22.97 1.00 8.53
N VAL A 538 22.72 2.22 8.04
CA VAL A 538 22.15 3.29 8.86
C VAL A 538 20.68 3.08 9.16
N ILE A 539 19.91 2.54 8.21
CA ILE A 539 18.45 2.44 8.34
C ILE A 539 18.05 1.49 9.47
N PRO A 540 18.53 0.23 9.55
CA PRO A 540 18.21 -0.66 10.66
C PRO A 540 18.65 -0.08 12.01
N ASP A 541 19.79 0.63 12.04
CA ASP A 541 20.32 1.23 13.25
C ASP A 541 19.47 2.41 13.75
N MET A 542 19.00 3.27 12.84
CA MET A 542 18.06 4.36 13.16
C MET A 542 16.72 3.83 13.67
N ILE A 543 16.23 2.73 13.11
CA ILE A 543 15.04 2.04 13.60
C ILE A 543 15.30 1.46 15.00
N SER A 544 16.48 0.87 15.23
CA SER A 544 16.83 0.24 16.52
C SER A 544 16.84 1.22 17.70
N VAL A 545 17.11 2.51 17.44
CA VAL A 545 17.10 3.58 18.45
C VAL A 545 15.77 4.34 18.56
N THR A 546 14.77 3.96 17.77
CA THR A 546 13.44 4.62 17.74
C THR A 546 12.49 4.01 18.78
N GLY A 547 11.82 4.86 19.57
CA GLY A 547 10.80 4.48 20.55
C GLY A 547 9.68 5.52 20.62
N GLN A 548 8.55 5.17 21.24
CA GLN A 548 7.38 6.04 21.37
C GLN A 548 7.49 7.00 22.56
N THR A 549 8.25 6.62 23.58
CA THR A 549 8.49 7.45 24.77
C THR A 549 9.96 7.83 24.88
N GLN A 550 10.25 8.94 25.56
CA GLN A 550 11.62 9.37 25.82
C GLN A 550 12.44 8.29 26.56
N GLN A 551 11.83 7.62 27.53
CA GLN A 551 12.48 6.55 28.30
C GLN A 551 12.85 5.35 27.41
N GLU A 552 11.96 4.96 26.51
CA GLU A 552 12.22 3.88 25.55
C GLU A 552 13.38 4.22 24.61
N VAL A 553 13.42 5.46 24.10
CA VAL A 553 14.53 5.95 23.26
C VAL A 553 15.86 5.88 24.02
N PHE A 554 15.90 6.29 25.29
CA PHE A 554 17.12 6.22 26.10
C PHE A 554 17.62 4.78 26.31
N GLN A 555 16.71 3.85 26.61
CA GLN A 555 17.04 2.43 26.74
C GLN A 555 17.59 1.86 25.42
N LYS A 556 16.94 2.19 24.30
CA LYS A 556 17.35 1.73 22.97
C LYS A 556 18.70 2.31 22.53
N ARG A 557 18.99 3.58 22.82
CA ARG A 557 20.31 4.19 22.59
C ARG A 557 21.42 3.53 23.40
N ALA A 558 21.14 3.19 24.66
CA ALA A 558 22.09 2.44 25.50
C ALA A 558 22.36 1.05 24.93
N ALA A 559 21.31 0.32 24.52
CA ALA A 559 21.44 -0.98 23.87
C ALA A 559 22.23 -0.90 22.56
N PHE A 560 21.95 0.11 21.72
CA PHE A 560 22.68 0.36 20.49
C PHE A 560 24.19 0.57 20.75
N ALA A 561 24.56 1.45 21.69
CA ALA A 561 25.96 1.72 21.99
C ALA A 561 26.71 0.46 22.47
N ASN A 562 26.06 -0.37 23.31
CA ASN A 562 26.62 -1.64 23.78
C ASN A 562 26.78 -2.66 22.66
N ASN A 563 25.79 -2.80 21.79
CA ASN A 563 25.82 -3.73 20.67
C ASN A 563 26.81 -3.29 19.59
N PHE A 564 26.94 -1.98 19.35
CA PHE A 564 27.81 -1.41 18.34
C PHE A 564 29.28 -1.79 18.57
N VAL A 565 29.76 -1.69 19.81
CA VAL A 565 31.15 -2.04 20.15
C VAL A 565 31.44 -3.55 20.12
N GLN A 566 30.40 -4.38 20.05
CA GLN A 566 30.53 -5.84 19.92
C GLN A 566 30.52 -6.31 18.46
N ARG A 567 30.27 -5.42 17.49
CA ARG A 567 30.23 -5.77 16.07
C ARG A 567 31.59 -6.30 15.60
N PRO A 568 31.62 -7.32 14.72
CA PRO A 568 32.89 -7.85 14.20
C PRO A 568 33.81 -6.78 13.61
N ALA A 569 33.26 -5.81 12.88
CA ALA A 569 34.03 -4.70 12.31
C ALA A 569 34.67 -3.80 13.40
N PHE A 570 33.95 -3.53 14.49
CA PHE A 570 34.47 -2.74 15.61
C PHE A 570 35.54 -3.53 16.38
N VAL A 571 35.25 -4.80 16.70
CA VAL A 571 36.18 -5.69 17.43
C VAL A 571 37.47 -5.91 16.63
N SER A 572 37.39 -6.04 15.31
CA SER A 572 38.56 -6.17 14.43
C SER A 572 39.52 -4.97 14.54
N LEU A 573 38.98 -3.75 14.65
CA LEU A 573 39.79 -2.52 14.73
C LEU A 573 40.28 -2.22 16.15
N TYR A 574 39.44 -2.46 17.15
CA TYR A 574 39.63 -1.94 18.50
C TYR A 574 39.80 -3.01 19.58
N GLY A 575 39.43 -4.26 19.30
CA GLY A 575 39.39 -5.34 20.29
C GLY A 575 40.73 -5.62 20.95
N ALA A 576 41.81 -5.61 20.17
CA ALA A 576 43.17 -5.87 20.64
C ALA A 576 43.89 -4.65 21.23
N LEU A 577 43.34 -3.43 21.07
CA LEU A 577 43.98 -2.21 21.56
C LEU A 577 43.96 -2.14 23.09
N SER A 578 45.00 -1.54 23.68
CA SER A 578 44.97 -1.13 25.08
C SER A 578 43.94 -0.02 25.30
N ASN A 579 43.53 0.24 26.55
CA ASN A 579 42.60 1.35 26.84
C ASN A 579 43.19 2.71 26.42
N THR A 580 44.51 2.89 26.60
CA THR A 580 45.24 4.08 26.16
C THR A 580 45.18 4.24 24.65
N ASP A 581 45.53 3.20 23.89
CA ASP A 581 45.55 3.25 22.42
C ASP A 581 44.14 3.42 21.86
N PHE A 582 43.14 2.78 22.47
CA PHE A 582 41.74 2.91 22.11
C PHE A 582 41.24 4.35 22.23
N VAL A 583 41.40 4.99 23.40
CA VAL A 583 40.97 6.38 23.61
C VAL A 583 41.73 7.33 22.70
N ASN A 584 43.05 7.19 22.61
CA ASN A 584 43.87 8.07 21.77
C ASN A 584 43.51 7.93 20.29
N THR A 585 43.22 6.73 19.80
CA THR A 585 42.78 6.51 18.41
C THR A 585 41.48 7.24 18.10
N LEU A 586 40.49 7.13 19.00
CA LEU A 586 39.19 7.80 18.82
C LEU A 586 39.30 9.33 18.93
N MET A 587 40.02 9.84 19.93
CA MET A 587 40.21 11.28 20.13
C MET A 587 41.02 11.92 19.00
N ALA A 588 42.05 11.22 18.49
CA ALA A 588 42.87 11.69 17.37
C ALA A 588 42.08 11.82 16.06
N ARG A 589 40.96 11.11 15.89
CA ARG A 589 40.09 11.20 14.71
C ARG A 589 39.64 12.63 14.42
N TYR A 590 39.42 13.40 15.49
CA TYR A 590 38.98 14.80 15.44
C TYR A 590 40.03 15.76 16.02
N SER A 591 41.27 15.30 16.23
CA SER A 591 42.34 16.06 16.87
C SER A 591 41.94 16.65 18.24
N LEU A 592 41.20 15.88 19.03
CA LEU A 592 40.67 16.32 20.32
C LEU A 592 41.68 16.11 21.44
N THR A 593 41.75 17.07 22.36
CA THR A 593 42.50 16.97 23.63
C THR A 593 41.59 16.88 24.85
N GLN A 594 40.33 17.28 24.70
CA GLN A 594 39.26 17.16 25.68
C GLN A 594 37.89 17.13 24.97
N ILE A 595 36.89 16.57 25.64
CA ILE A 595 35.49 16.58 25.21
C ILE A 595 34.59 17.16 26.29
N THR A 596 33.50 17.82 25.89
CA THR A 596 32.41 18.20 26.77
C THR A 596 31.17 17.42 26.36
N THR A 597 30.66 16.57 27.25
CA THR A 597 29.65 15.54 26.96
C THR A 597 28.70 15.38 28.15
N PRO A 598 27.45 14.88 27.96
CA PRO A 598 26.69 14.32 29.08
C PRO A 598 27.55 13.34 29.89
N ASP A 599 27.35 13.32 31.21
CA ASP A 599 28.06 12.41 32.11
C ASP A 599 28.00 10.96 31.57
N PRO A 600 29.13 10.31 31.27
CA PRO A 600 29.12 8.95 30.73
C PRO A 600 28.42 7.91 31.63
N GLN A 601 28.28 8.17 32.93
CA GLN A 601 27.50 7.34 33.86
C GLN A 601 25.99 7.59 33.77
N ASN A 602 25.58 8.76 33.27
CA ASN A 602 24.19 9.12 32.96
C ASN A 602 24.08 9.82 31.59
N PRO A 603 24.33 9.10 30.48
CA PRO A 603 24.60 9.69 29.17
C PRO A 603 23.38 10.28 28.45
N ASP A 604 22.18 10.15 29.02
CA ASP A 604 20.93 10.81 28.59
C ASP A 604 20.50 11.93 29.55
N GLY A 605 21.32 12.25 30.55
CA GLY A 605 21.11 13.35 31.50
C GLY A 605 21.46 14.73 30.93
N THR A 606 21.04 15.77 31.63
CA THR A 606 21.27 17.17 31.25
C THR A 606 22.61 17.74 31.74
N GLN A 607 23.25 17.08 32.72
CA GLN A 607 24.52 17.51 33.28
C GLN A 607 25.67 17.09 32.35
N LYS A 608 26.49 18.07 31.96
CA LYS A 608 27.68 17.85 31.14
C LYS A 608 28.95 17.94 31.97
N VAL A 609 29.94 17.13 31.58
CA VAL A 609 31.28 17.08 32.16
C VAL A 609 32.31 17.31 31.06
N THR A 610 33.47 17.87 31.43
CA THR A 610 34.63 17.99 30.54
C THR A 610 35.64 16.91 30.91
N LEU A 611 36.02 16.08 29.94
CA LEU A 611 36.91 14.93 30.12
C LEU A 611 38.09 15.04 29.16
N THR A 612 39.29 14.86 29.68
CA THR A 612 40.52 14.71 28.89
C THR A 612 40.73 13.26 28.47
N ASN A 613 41.70 13.00 27.58
CA ASN A 613 42.12 11.63 27.27
C ASN A 613 42.47 10.85 28.56
N ALA A 614 43.16 11.50 29.49
CA ALA A 614 43.57 10.88 30.76
C ALA A 614 42.36 10.46 31.60
N ASP A 615 41.31 11.27 31.66
CA ASP A 615 40.10 10.95 32.43
C ASP A 615 39.37 9.74 31.85
N LEU A 616 39.22 9.68 30.53
CA LEU A 616 38.59 8.55 29.82
C LEU A 616 39.41 7.26 30.00
N ILE A 617 40.73 7.34 29.89
CA ILE A 617 41.64 6.20 30.08
C ILE A 617 41.58 5.70 31.53
N ASN A 618 41.64 6.61 32.51
CA ASN A 618 41.55 6.27 33.92
C ASN A 618 40.19 5.63 34.25
N GLY A 619 39.10 6.12 33.67
CA GLY A 619 37.77 5.52 33.82
C GLY A 619 37.68 4.09 33.29
N LEU A 620 38.27 3.82 32.12
CA LEU A 620 38.36 2.46 31.56
C LEU A 620 39.25 1.54 32.43
N ASN A 621 40.40 2.04 32.88
CA ASN A 621 41.34 1.25 33.68
C ASN A 621 40.79 0.93 35.08
N ALA A 622 40.03 1.86 35.67
CA ALA A 622 39.36 1.67 36.96
C ALA A 622 38.05 0.86 36.83
N GLY A 623 37.61 0.53 35.62
CA GLY A 623 36.34 -0.16 35.37
C GLY A 623 35.09 0.68 35.68
N THR A 624 35.24 1.98 35.88
CA THR A 624 34.10 2.91 36.12
C THR A 624 33.44 3.36 34.83
N LEU A 625 34.12 3.19 33.69
CA LEU A 625 33.58 3.37 32.33
C LEU A 625 33.78 2.10 31.51
N THR A 626 32.84 1.85 30.59
CA THR A 626 32.94 0.84 29.54
C THR A 626 33.41 1.47 28.22
N ARG A 627 33.91 0.64 27.28
CA ARG A 627 34.24 1.10 25.92
C ARG A 627 33.03 1.70 25.20
N ALA A 628 31.83 1.14 25.41
CA ALA A 628 30.59 1.68 24.86
C ALA A 628 30.30 3.09 25.40
N GLN A 629 30.46 3.32 26.71
CA GLN A 629 30.31 4.65 27.31
C GLN A 629 31.35 5.64 26.79
N VAL A 630 32.60 5.22 26.59
CA VAL A 630 33.64 6.11 26.01
C VAL A 630 33.34 6.47 24.56
N VAL A 631 32.94 5.51 23.72
CA VAL A 631 32.55 5.79 22.31
C VAL A 631 31.38 6.75 22.28
N ARG A 632 30.34 6.50 23.10
CA ARG A 632 29.17 7.36 23.20
C ARG A 632 29.54 8.76 23.67
N ALA A 633 30.36 8.88 24.71
CA ALA A 633 30.81 10.16 25.26
C ALA A 633 31.56 11.01 24.21
N ILE A 634 32.45 10.41 23.43
CA ILE A 634 33.15 11.13 22.37
C ILE A 634 32.17 11.48 21.23
N ALA A 635 31.33 10.54 20.80
CA ALA A 635 30.38 10.74 19.70
C ALA A 635 29.29 11.78 20.01
N ASP A 636 28.83 11.88 21.26
CA ASP A 636 27.84 12.87 21.72
C ASP A 636 28.48 14.14 22.32
N SER A 637 29.80 14.28 22.22
CA SER A 637 30.48 15.49 22.67
C SER A 637 30.11 16.71 21.82
N ASP A 638 30.14 17.89 22.44
CA ASP A 638 29.88 19.16 21.76
C ASP A 638 30.86 19.40 20.61
N GLN A 639 32.11 18.96 20.76
CA GLN A 639 33.16 19.08 19.77
C GLN A 639 32.86 18.25 18.52
N VAL A 640 32.50 16.98 18.68
CA VAL A 640 32.14 16.12 17.53
C VAL A 640 30.84 16.59 16.91
N PHE A 641 29.85 16.99 17.72
CA PHE A 641 28.60 17.55 17.22
C PHE A 641 28.84 18.76 16.31
N GLN A 642 29.65 19.74 16.74
CA GLN A 642 29.95 20.94 15.96
C GLN A 642 30.66 20.64 14.63
N LEU A 643 31.60 19.70 14.62
CA LEU A 643 32.35 19.32 13.43
C LEU A 643 31.51 18.52 12.42
N GLU A 644 30.59 17.71 12.93
CA GLU A 644 29.83 16.75 12.13
C GLU A 644 28.40 17.22 11.80
N PHE A 645 27.93 18.35 12.34
CA PHE A 645 26.55 18.80 12.12
C PHE A 645 26.21 18.96 10.64
N ASN A 646 26.98 19.76 9.89
CA ASN A 646 26.74 19.97 8.46
C ASN A 646 26.93 18.68 7.65
N GLN A 647 27.93 17.87 8.00
CA GLN A 647 28.22 16.59 7.34
C GLN A 647 27.04 15.61 7.48
N ALA A 648 26.55 15.45 8.71
CA ALA A 648 25.40 14.63 9.02
C ALA A 648 24.13 15.19 8.37
N PHE A 649 23.95 16.51 8.34
CA PHE A 649 22.77 17.14 7.75
C PHE A 649 22.67 16.88 6.24
N VAL A 650 23.78 17.03 5.50
CA VAL A 650 23.83 16.68 4.06
C VAL A 650 23.58 15.19 3.87
N TYR A 651 24.27 14.34 4.62
CA TYR A 651 24.12 12.88 4.54
C TYR A 651 22.65 12.45 4.72
N MET A 652 21.96 13.06 5.68
CA MET A 652 20.57 12.73 5.99
C MET A 652 19.58 13.18 4.91
N GLN A 653 19.93 14.16 4.07
CA GLN A 653 19.12 14.47 2.88
C GLN A 653 19.08 13.27 1.93
N TYR A 654 20.23 12.67 1.62
CA TYR A 654 20.30 11.49 0.75
C TYR A 654 19.57 10.29 1.33
N VAL A 655 19.75 10.02 2.62
CA VAL A 655 19.12 8.87 3.28
C VAL A 655 17.60 9.03 3.37
N GLY A 656 17.12 10.20 3.79
CA GLY A 656 15.68 10.43 3.95
C GLY A 656 14.97 10.64 2.63
N TYR A 657 15.47 11.54 1.78
CA TYR A 657 14.82 11.87 0.51
C TYR A 657 15.11 10.87 -0.60
N LEU A 658 16.36 10.45 -0.78
CA LEU A 658 16.75 9.66 -1.95
C LEU A 658 16.86 8.16 -1.67
N ARG A 659 16.79 7.78 -0.39
CA ARG A 659 16.84 6.38 0.08
C ARG A 659 18.03 5.59 -0.45
N ARG A 660 19.19 6.24 -0.54
CA ARG A 660 20.44 5.63 -1.05
C ARG A 660 21.68 6.26 -0.42
N ASP A 661 22.84 5.68 -0.74
CA ASP A 661 24.14 6.25 -0.41
C ASP A 661 24.38 7.58 -1.15
N PRO A 662 24.99 8.59 -0.50
CA PRO A 662 25.42 9.80 -1.19
C PRO A 662 26.52 9.51 -2.21
N GLU A 663 26.39 10.07 -3.41
CA GLU A 663 27.51 10.12 -4.35
C GLU A 663 28.56 11.15 -3.88
N PRO A 664 29.87 10.85 -3.97
CA PRO A 664 30.91 11.71 -3.40
C PRO A 664 30.89 13.16 -3.91
N ALA A 665 30.59 13.36 -5.20
CA ALA A 665 30.60 14.69 -5.81
C ALA A 665 29.45 15.57 -5.31
N GLY A 666 28.21 15.05 -5.28
CA GLY A 666 27.05 15.80 -4.81
C GLY A 666 27.11 16.05 -3.30
N TYR A 667 27.52 15.04 -2.52
CA TYR A 667 27.73 15.20 -1.08
C TYR A 667 28.73 16.32 -0.77
N GLN A 668 29.89 16.32 -1.43
CA GLN A 668 30.90 17.36 -1.21
C GLN A 668 30.42 18.73 -1.72
N GLY A 669 29.65 18.77 -2.81
CA GLY A 669 29.04 20.00 -3.33
C GLY A 669 28.12 20.66 -2.30
N TRP A 670 27.17 19.91 -1.74
CA TRP A 670 26.26 20.43 -0.72
C TRP A 670 26.96 20.79 0.60
N LEU A 671 27.96 20.00 1.00
CA LEU A 671 28.76 20.30 2.19
C LEU A 671 29.54 21.62 2.02
N ASN A 672 30.18 21.82 0.86
CA ASN A 672 30.85 23.09 0.54
C ASN A 672 29.84 24.24 0.56
N TYR A 673 28.66 24.05 -0.05
CA TYR A 673 27.61 25.06 -0.08
C TYR A 673 27.21 25.51 1.33
N LEU A 674 26.86 24.58 2.24
CA LEU A 674 26.50 24.91 3.62
C LEU A 674 27.63 25.58 4.41
N ASN A 675 28.87 25.15 4.20
CA ASN A 675 30.02 25.77 4.87
C ASN A 675 30.26 27.20 4.40
N THR A 676 29.98 27.49 3.13
CA THR A 676 30.07 28.85 2.57
C THR A 676 28.84 29.73 2.86
N HIS A 677 27.67 29.12 3.11
CA HIS A 677 26.41 29.79 3.39
C HIS A 677 25.77 29.26 4.70
N PRO A 678 26.39 29.55 5.86
CA PRO A 678 26.01 28.91 7.14
C PRO A 678 24.58 29.22 7.62
N THR A 679 23.92 30.22 7.06
CA THR A 679 22.54 30.60 7.37
C THR A 679 21.53 30.17 6.31
N ASP A 680 21.97 29.55 5.21
CA ASP A 680 21.11 29.14 4.09
C ASP A 680 21.07 27.61 3.93
N SER A 681 20.52 26.93 4.93
CA SER A 681 20.16 25.51 4.82
C SER A 681 19.00 25.29 3.85
N ARG A 682 18.18 26.32 3.64
CA ARG A 682 16.94 26.26 2.87
C ARG A 682 17.20 25.93 1.41
N THR A 683 18.21 26.54 0.79
CA THR A 683 18.59 26.24 -0.59
C THR A 683 18.95 24.77 -0.78
N MET A 684 19.67 24.17 0.17
CA MET A 684 19.98 22.73 0.11
C MET A 684 18.70 21.90 0.25
N VAL A 685 17.87 22.14 1.27
CA VAL A 685 16.64 21.36 1.48
C VAL A 685 15.72 21.46 0.26
N ARG A 686 15.58 22.66 -0.33
CA ARG A 686 14.88 22.88 -1.60
C ARG A 686 15.43 21.98 -2.71
N GLY A 687 16.76 21.92 -2.85
CA GLY A 687 17.44 21.09 -3.84
C GLY A 687 17.14 19.59 -3.74
N PHE A 688 16.70 19.08 -2.58
CA PHE A 688 16.27 17.68 -2.41
C PHE A 688 14.76 17.51 -2.47
N VAL A 689 14.00 18.35 -1.75
CA VAL A 689 12.53 18.24 -1.68
C VAL A 689 11.83 18.52 -3.02
N ASP A 690 12.44 19.35 -3.87
CA ASP A 690 11.94 19.61 -5.21
C ASP A 690 12.71 18.83 -6.28
N SER A 691 13.65 17.96 -5.87
CA SER A 691 14.45 17.19 -6.82
C SER A 691 13.58 16.24 -7.63
N ALA A 692 13.91 16.09 -8.91
CA ALA A 692 13.26 15.11 -9.76
C ALA A 692 13.40 13.70 -9.18
N GLU A 693 14.52 13.38 -8.55
CA GLU A 693 14.78 12.08 -7.93
C GLU A 693 13.85 11.79 -6.75
N TYR A 694 13.67 12.76 -5.83
CA TYR A 694 12.72 12.60 -4.72
C TYR A 694 11.28 12.51 -5.22
N ARG A 695 10.90 13.41 -6.13
CA ARG A 695 9.54 13.47 -6.67
C ARG A 695 9.21 12.20 -7.47
N SER A 696 10.16 11.62 -8.19
CA SER A 696 10.02 10.34 -8.92
C SER A 696 9.62 9.16 -8.03
N ARG A 697 9.83 9.24 -6.70
CA ARG A 697 9.37 8.22 -5.76
C ARG A 697 7.85 8.12 -5.69
N PHE A 698 7.13 9.20 -6.02
CA PHE A 698 5.68 9.29 -5.82
C PHE A 698 4.90 9.52 -7.13
N GLY A 699 5.56 9.95 -8.21
CA GLY A 699 4.92 10.19 -9.51
C GLY A 699 5.89 10.83 -10.50
N GLN A 700 5.42 11.29 -11.66
CA GLN A 700 6.24 12.11 -12.56
C GLN A 700 6.70 13.38 -11.81
N PRO A 701 7.99 13.74 -11.86
CA PRO A 701 8.54 14.88 -11.14
C PRO A 701 8.06 16.24 -11.66
#